data_AF-A0A3L6DDT9-F1
#
_entry.id   AF-A0A3L6DDT9-F1
#
_cell.length_a   1.000
_cell.length_b   1.000
_cell.length_c   1.000
_cell.angle_alpha   90.00
_cell.angle_beta   90.00
_cell.angle_gamma   90.00
#
_symmetry.space_group_name_H-M   'P 1'
#
loop_
_entity.id
_entity.type
_entity.pdbx_description
1 polymer ?
#
loop_
_entity_poly.entity_id
_entity_poly.type
_entity_poly.pdbx_seq_one_letter_code
_entity_poly.pdbx_strand_id
1 'polypeptide(L)'
;MAMAALRREGRRVILSSTVPNPSLAAASSAVTRSSAVSQPEMAPLGARSISTQIVRNRMKSVRNIQKITKAMKMVAASKLRAVQTRTENSRGLWQPFTALLGDAPSVDVKKNVIVAITSDKGLCGGINSTSVKVSRALHKLTSGPEKETKYVILGEKGKVQLVRDSKNSIEMTATELQKNPINYTQIAVLADDILKNVEYDALRVIFNKFHSVISFKPTMVTILSPEVLYNGALENACSELGARMSAMDSSSRNAGDMLDRLTLTYNRKREKSVCWLQPSRMLSLPRTAAAVTVYALVALIAGAGAVAAAAGGGEQPLSRIAIHRATVAPQPGAFVDASPALLGREGGDREWVTVTYSNPRPSKDDWIGVFSPANFNDSTCPPENEWVEPPLLCTAPIKVGLFPASFLRVKLRYTYQVGHRIFNGSIVWGHQYSFKAPPYPGEDSLQRVVILGDMGKAEVDGSNEFNDFEPGSLNTTNQLIKDLKNIDVVFHIGDITYANGYLSQWDQFTAQVEPIASTVPYMVGSGNHERDWPGSGSFYANLDSGGECGVPAQNMFYVPAENREQFWYSTDYGMFRFCVANTELDWRPGTEQYRFIEHCLSSVDRQKQPWLIFLAHRVLGYSSATFYADEGTTEEPMGRESLQPLWQKYKVDIAMYGHVHGYERTCPVYENACVAKGSDLYAGAFTATTHVVVGGGGASLADYTAARARWSHVRDRDFGFVKLTAFNHTRLLLEYKKSRDGSVHDHFTISRDYRDVLACGVDNCPSTTLAS
;
A
#
# COMPACT_ATOMS: atom_id res chain seq x y z
N MET A 1 38.06 19.47 -12.57
CA MET A 1 39.53 19.40 -12.79
C MET A 1 40.20 18.85 -11.53
N ALA A 2 41.38 18.21 -11.70
CA ALA A 2 42.47 17.94 -10.74
C ALA A 2 42.26 18.15 -9.22
N MET A 3 42.73 17.28 -8.30
CA MET A 3 43.69 16.16 -8.39
C MET A 3 43.28 14.99 -7.47
N ALA A 4 43.97 13.85 -7.58
CA ALA A 4 43.91 12.74 -6.63
C ALA A 4 45.32 12.20 -6.29
N ALA A 5 45.37 11.26 -5.34
CA ALA A 5 46.47 10.32 -5.00
C ALA A 5 47.41 10.64 -3.81
N LEU A 6 47.98 9.53 -3.29
CA LEU A 6 48.99 9.36 -2.22
C LEU A 6 48.50 9.68 -0.78
N ARG A 7 48.44 8.76 0.22
CA ARG A 7 49.29 7.62 0.70
C ARG A 7 50.70 8.06 1.15
N ARG A 8 51.26 7.60 2.27
CA ARG A 8 50.76 6.86 3.48
C ARG A 8 51.80 7.07 4.61
N GLU A 9 51.67 6.32 5.71
CA GLU A 9 52.62 6.18 6.85
C GLU A 9 52.54 7.23 8.00
N GLY A 10 52.84 6.85 9.26
CA GLY A 10 53.01 5.45 9.69
C GLY A 10 53.75 5.08 10.98
N ARG A 11 54.07 5.97 11.94
CA ARG A 11 54.67 5.53 13.22
C ARG A 11 54.24 6.35 14.46
N ARG A 12 54.77 5.98 15.63
CA ARG A 12 54.11 6.03 16.94
C ARG A 12 55.11 6.45 18.04
N VAL A 13 54.59 6.71 19.26
CA VAL A 13 55.27 6.58 20.59
C VAL A 13 56.11 7.78 21.12
N ILE A 14 55.56 8.38 22.18
CA ILE A 14 56.13 8.78 23.51
C ILE A 14 57.37 9.70 23.61
N LEU A 15 57.27 10.69 24.51
CA LEU A 15 58.20 11.15 25.60
C LEU A 15 57.65 12.54 26.04
N SER A 16 57.11 12.81 27.23
CA SER A 16 57.52 12.63 28.64
C SER A 16 58.57 13.63 29.17
N SER A 17 58.07 14.59 29.96
CA SER A 17 58.68 15.20 31.16
C SER A 17 59.96 16.07 31.11
N THR A 18 60.03 16.95 32.13
CA THR A 18 61.21 17.61 32.74
C THR A 18 61.93 18.75 32.00
N VAL A 19 62.39 19.71 32.81
CA VAL A 19 63.14 20.93 32.47
C VAL A 19 64.46 20.89 33.26
N PRO A 20 65.59 21.27 32.65
CA PRO A 20 66.50 22.22 33.33
C PRO A 20 67.13 23.31 32.42
N ASN A 21 67.65 24.33 33.11
CA ASN A 21 68.47 25.48 32.66
C ASN A 21 69.98 25.08 32.44
N PRO A 22 70.98 25.99 32.21
CA PRO A 22 70.98 27.46 31.98
C PRO A 22 71.93 28.00 30.84
N SER A 23 71.99 29.35 30.75
CA SER A 23 73.18 30.21 30.51
C SER A 23 73.87 30.34 29.13
N LEU A 24 74.06 31.60 28.70
CA LEU A 24 75.37 32.29 28.70
C LEU A 24 75.19 33.81 28.49
N ALA A 25 76.25 34.63 28.65
CA ALA A 25 76.14 36.09 28.77
C ALA A 25 77.24 36.89 28.05
N ALA A 26 76.88 38.10 27.59
CA ALA A 26 77.75 39.22 27.21
C ALA A 26 76.88 40.48 27.03
N ALA A 27 77.36 41.73 27.12
CA ALA A 27 78.49 42.35 27.83
C ALA A 27 78.37 43.88 27.64
N SER A 28 78.84 44.69 28.62
CA SER A 28 79.01 46.17 28.56
C SER A 28 77.76 47.03 28.22
N SER A 29 77.70 48.34 28.49
CA SER A 29 78.48 49.23 29.37
C SER A 29 77.55 50.29 29.96
N ALA A 30 77.85 50.81 31.16
CA ALA A 30 77.11 51.90 31.79
C ALA A 30 77.83 53.26 31.64
N VAL A 31 77.09 54.37 31.68
CA VAL A 31 77.58 55.65 32.23
C VAL A 31 76.41 56.58 32.62
N THR A 32 76.44 57.01 33.89
CA THR A 32 75.93 58.24 34.57
C THR A 32 75.12 59.29 33.78
N ARG A 33 74.26 60.16 34.35
CA ARG A 33 73.95 60.65 35.74
C ARG A 33 72.56 61.36 35.64
N SER A 34 71.85 61.86 36.67
CA SER A 34 72.12 62.05 38.11
C SER A 34 70.82 61.99 38.92
N SER A 35 70.97 61.78 40.23
CA SER A 35 69.91 61.72 41.26
C SER A 35 69.15 63.03 41.53
N ALA A 36 67.88 62.89 41.89
CA ALA A 36 67.25 63.63 42.97
C ALA A 36 66.33 62.66 43.76
N VAL A 37 66.26 62.78 45.09
CA VAL A 37 65.50 61.85 45.95
C VAL A 37 64.61 62.64 46.91
N SER A 38 63.33 62.28 46.96
CA SER A 38 62.47 62.50 48.11
C SER A 38 61.46 61.36 48.24
N GLN A 39 61.15 61.02 49.48
CA GLN A 39 60.15 60.05 49.95
C GLN A 39 59.32 60.74 51.03
N PRO A 40 58.22 60.15 51.53
CA PRO A 40 57.17 59.40 50.82
C PRO A 40 55.77 59.87 51.23
N GLU A 41 54.71 59.34 50.63
CA GLU A 41 53.36 59.34 51.23
C GLU A 41 52.63 58.02 50.94
N MET A 42 51.78 57.56 51.87
CA MET A 42 51.19 56.21 51.85
C MET A 42 49.67 56.20 51.68
N ALA A 43 49.16 55.53 50.63
CA ALA A 43 47.92 54.74 50.64
C ALA A 43 47.64 54.12 49.24
N PRO A 44 46.87 53.01 49.14
CA PRO A 44 46.85 51.83 50.02
C PRO A 44 47.08 50.53 49.21
N LEU A 45 47.00 49.37 49.86
CA LEU A 45 47.15 48.05 49.20
C LEU A 45 45.96 47.71 48.28
N GLY A 46 46.18 46.81 47.31
CA GLY A 46 45.11 45.86 46.92
C GLY A 46 44.72 45.71 45.44
N ALA A 47 45.42 46.30 44.47
CA ALA A 47 45.06 46.15 43.05
C ALA A 47 46.15 45.48 42.20
N ARG A 48 45.99 44.19 41.88
CA ARG A 48 46.74 43.54 40.78
C ARG A 48 46.16 44.03 39.44
N SER A 49 46.70 45.11 38.89
CA SER A 49 46.30 45.66 37.60
C SER A 49 46.61 44.66 36.46
N ILE A 50 45.57 43.98 35.97
CA ILE A 50 45.70 43.08 34.82
C ILE A 50 46.07 43.94 33.61
N SER A 51 47.24 43.68 33.02
CA SER A 51 47.73 44.43 31.85
C SER A 51 46.65 44.54 30.77
N THR A 52 46.32 45.77 30.40
CA THR A 52 45.25 46.08 29.44
C THR A 52 45.51 45.42 28.07
N GLN A 53 46.79 45.17 27.74
CA GLN A 53 47.21 44.41 26.57
C GLN A 53 46.73 42.94 26.61
N ILE A 54 46.81 42.28 27.77
CA ILE A 54 46.35 40.90 27.98
C ILE A 54 44.81 40.85 27.91
N VAL A 55 44.13 41.81 28.53
CA VAL A 55 42.65 41.93 28.45
C VAL A 55 42.21 42.14 27.00
N ARG A 56 42.83 43.07 26.28
CA ARG A 56 42.59 43.37 24.85
C ARG A 56 42.79 42.14 23.96
N ASN A 57 43.84 41.35 24.20
CA ASN A 57 44.10 40.11 23.47
C ASN A 57 43.07 39.01 23.79
N ARG A 58 42.67 38.85 25.06
CA ARG A 58 41.55 37.98 25.45
C ARG A 58 40.24 38.40 24.77
N MET A 59 39.92 39.70 24.76
CA MET A 59 38.74 40.23 24.07
C MET A 59 38.79 39.98 22.55
N LYS A 60 39.96 40.10 21.90
CA LYS A 60 40.13 39.77 20.47
C LYS A 60 39.86 38.28 20.21
N SER A 61 40.39 37.39 21.06
CA SER A 61 40.13 35.94 20.99
C SER A 61 38.65 35.60 21.21
N VAL A 62 38.02 36.14 22.26
CA VAL A 62 36.58 35.95 22.56
C VAL A 62 35.69 36.48 21.43
N ARG A 63 36.01 37.63 20.82
CA ARG A 63 35.29 38.15 19.64
C ARG A 63 35.43 37.22 18.42
N ASN A 64 36.60 36.62 18.20
CA ASN A 64 36.79 35.65 17.12
C ASN A 64 35.98 34.36 17.38
N ILE A 65 36.00 33.83 18.61
CA ILE A 65 35.16 32.70 19.03
C ILE A 65 33.67 33.03 18.86
N GLN A 66 33.24 34.25 19.21
CA GLN A 66 31.86 34.71 19.04
C GLN A 66 31.44 34.80 17.56
N LYS A 67 32.34 35.24 16.65
CA LYS A 67 32.08 35.23 15.21
C LYS A 67 31.92 33.80 14.67
N ILE A 68 32.85 32.91 15.03
CA ILE A 68 32.82 31.50 14.62
C ILE A 68 31.55 30.79 15.13
N THR A 69 31.23 30.93 16.42
CA THR A 69 30.03 30.30 17.00
C THR A 69 28.73 30.87 16.46
N LYS A 70 28.64 32.19 16.16
CA LYS A 70 27.50 32.76 15.42
C LYS A 70 27.34 32.14 14.03
N ALA A 71 28.41 32.04 13.24
CA ALA A 71 28.36 31.42 11.92
C ALA A 71 27.94 29.94 12.00
N MET A 72 28.52 29.17 12.93
CA MET A 72 28.15 27.76 13.17
C MET A 72 26.69 27.61 13.61
N LYS A 73 26.16 28.53 14.44
CA LYS A 73 24.73 28.54 14.82
C LYS A 73 23.82 28.74 13.60
N MET A 74 24.17 29.64 12.67
CA MET A 74 23.37 29.85 11.45
C MET A 74 23.42 28.63 10.52
N VAL A 75 24.60 28.02 10.31
CA VAL A 75 24.75 26.80 9.52
C VAL A 75 24.03 25.59 10.15
N ALA A 76 23.97 25.51 11.47
CA ALA A 76 23.18 24.50 12.16
C ALA A 76 21.67 24.75 11.99
N ALA A 77 21.21 25.99 12.15
CA ALA A 77 19.79 26.36 12.04
C ALA A 77 19.22 26.15 10.62
N SER A 78 19.98 26.47 9.56
CA SER A 78 19.53 26.25 8.18
C SER A 78 19.38 24.76 7.85
N LYS A 79 20.29 23.92 8.36
CA LYS A 79 20.22 22.46 8.17
C LYS A 79 19.20 21.78 9.08
N LEU A 80 18.89 22.37 10.24
CA LEU A 80 17.94 21.80 11.20
C LEU A 80 16.53 21.71 10.61
N ARG A 81 16.01 22.76 9.95
CA ARG A 81 14.66 22.75 9.34
C ARG A 81 14.48 21.56 8.38
N ALA A 82 15.40 21.37 7.45
CA ALA A 82 15.35 20.26 6.48
C ALA A 82 15.61 18.86 7.07
N VAL A 83 16.04 18.75 8.33
CA VAL A 83 16.07 17.47 9.07
C VAL A 83 14.80 17.31 9.91
N GLN A 84 14.31 18.38 10.51
CA GLN A 84 13.10 18.41 11.31
C GLN A 84 11.87 18.00 10.47
N THR A 85 11.63 18.62 9.31
CA THR A 85 10.48 18.25 8.45
C THR A 85 10.52 16.78 8.03
N ARG A 86 11.69 16.26 7.63
CA ARG A 86 11.82 14.82 7.31
C ARG A 86 11.59 13.91 8.52
N THR A 87 11.99 14.35 9.72
CA THR A 87 11.73 13.64 10.99
C THR A 87 10.25 13.70 11.38
N GLU A 88 9.55 14.77 11.02
CA GLU A 88 8.14 14.99 11.27
C GLU A 88 7.27 14.16 10.32
N ASN A 89 7.55 14.18 9.01
CA ASN A 89 6.89 13.32 8.03
C ASN A 89 7.10 11.82 8.37
N SER A 90 8.30 11.42 8.81
CA SER A 90 8.56 10.04 9.21
C SER A 90 7.87 9.61 10.53
N ARG A 91 7.25 10.53 11.30
CA ARG A 91 6.55 10.15 12.54
C ARG A 91 5.30 9.32 12.29
N GLY A 92 4.56 9.57 11.21
CA GLY A 92 3.34 8.79 10.91
C GLY A 92 3.64 7.29 10.77
N LEU A 93 4.69 6.96 10.00
CA LEU A 93 5.20 5.59 9.86
C LEU A 93 5.81 5.05 11.16
N TRP A 94 6.66 5.82 11.84
CA TRP A 94 7.47 5.32 12.97
C TRP A 94 6.73 5.21 14.30
N GLN A 95 5.74 6.07 14.57
CA GLN A 95 5.07 6.11 15.87
C GLN A 95 4.33 4.80 16.21
N PRO A 96 3.52 4.19 15.30
CA PRO A 96 2.90 2.89 15.55
C PRO A 96 3.91 1.79 15.91
N PHE A 97 5.02 1.69 15.17
CA PHE A 97 6.07 0.71 15.50
C PHE A 97 6.71 0.97 16.87
N THR A 98 6.92 2.23 17.29
CA THR A 98 7.40 2.51 18.66
C THR A 98 6.39 2.20 19.76
N ALA A 99 5.09 2.29 19.47
CA ALA A 99 4.04 1.90 20.41
C ALA A 99 3.93 0.37 20.52
N LEU A 100 4.06 -0.34 19.39
CA LEU A 100 3.97 -1.80 19.31
C LEU A 100 5.20 -2.51 19.89
N LEU A 101 6.41 -2.03 19.61
CA LEU A 101 7.67 -2.67 20.01
C LEU A 101 8.13 -2.28 21.43
N GLY A 102 7.73 -1.09 21.91
CA GLY A 102 7.85 -0.66 23.31
C GLY A 102 9.24 -0.35 23.87
N ASP A 103 9.26 0.50 24.91
CA ASP A 103 10.37 0.59 25.88
C ASP A 103 10.26 -0.64 26.83
N ALA A 104 10.70 -1.82 26.36
CA ALA A 104 10.59 -3.11 27.07
C ALA A 104 11.94 -3.60 27.68
N PRO A 105 12.44 -3.00 28.79
CA PRO A 105 13.71 -3.39 29.41
C PRO A 105 13.67 -4.74 30.11
N SER A 106 12.48 -5.27 30.42
CA SER A 106 12.25 -6.46 31.24
C SER A 106 12.27 -7.79 30.48
N VAL A 107 12.30 -7.79 29.14
CA VAL A 107 12.39 -9.03 28.35
C VAL A 107 13.76 -9.67 28.60
N ASP A 108 13.78 -10.91 29.09
CA ASP A 108 15.02 -11.61 29.44
C ASP A 108 15.37 -12.69 28.42
N VAL A 109 16.57 -12.61 27.84
CA VAL A 109 17.04 -13.47 26.73
C VAL A 109 18.55 -13.75 26.84
N LYS A 110 19.06 -14.75 26.11
CA LYS A 110 20.45 -15.19 26.20
C LYS A 110 21.40 -14.33 25.37
N LYS A 111 21.03 -13.95 24.14
CA LYS A 111 21.79 -13.08 23.24
C LYS A 111 21.14 -11.69 23.12
N ASN A 112 21.67 -10.71 23.86
CA ASN A 112 21.26 -9.31 23.75
C ASN A 112 22.23 -8.54 22.83
N VAL A 113 21.69 -7.71 21.92
CA VAL A 113 22.52 -6.82 21.08
C VAL A 113 22.05 -5.38 21.24
N ILE A 114 22.95 -4.50 21.68
CA ILE A 114 22.65 -3.10 21.95
C ILE A 114 23.14 -2.23 20.79
N VAL A 115 22.22 -1.66 20.02
CA VAL A 115 22.52 -0.72 18.92
C VAL A 115 22.58 0.70 19.46
N ALA A 116 23.78 1.22 19.67
CA ALA A 116 24.01 2.54 20.25
C ALA A 116 24.12 3.62 19.16
N ILE A 117 23.07 4.43 18.97
CA ILE A 117 23.03 5.48 17.94
C ILE A 117 23.58 6.81 18.48
N THR A 118 24.61 7.33 17.80
CA THR A 118 25.37 8.55 18.14
C THR A 118 25.73 9.36 16.88
N SER A 119 26.34 10.54 17.07
CA SER A 119 26.83 11.39 15.99
C SER A 119 28.30 11.10 15.65
N ASP A 120 28.72 11.42 14.43
CA ASP A 120 30.14 11.49 14.06
C ASP A 120 30.79 12.82 14.50
N LYS A 121 29.98 13.87 14.66
CA LYS A 121 30.42 15.27 14.75
C LYS A 121 30.58 15.72 16.21
N GLY A 122 31.36 16.78 16.40
CA GLY A 122 31.65 17.34 17.73
C GLY A 122 30.58 18.32 18.22
N LEU A 123 30.90 19.01 19.33
CA LEU A 123 30.16 20.12 19.95
C LEU A 123 28.81 19.80 20.62
N CYS A 124 28.18 18.64 20.35
CA CYS A 124 26.94 18.20 21.00
C CYS A 124 27.16 17.09 22.06
N GLY A 125 27.93 17.40 23.12
CA GLY A 125 28.32 16.41 24.14
C GLY A 125 27.13 15.66 24.78
N GLY A 126 26.11 16.39 25.22
CA GLY A 126 24.96 15.82 25.95
C GLY A 126 24.23 14.70 25.21
N ILE A 127 23.98 14.85 23.91
CA ILE A 127 23.26 13.84 23.09
C ILE A 127 24.03 12.51 23.10
N ASN A 128 25.32 12.57 22.79
CA ASN A 128 26.17 11.39 22.66
C ASN A 128 26.44 10.73 24.02
N SER A 129 26.69 11.52 25.07
CA SER A 129 26.92 11.00 26.42
C SER A 129 25.66 10.38 27.03
N THR A 130 24.46 10.85 26.69
CA THR A 130 23.19 10.23 27.13
C THR A 130 22.99 8.86 26.49
N SER A 131 23.10 8.72 25.15
CA SER A 131 23.02 7.40 24.49
C SER A 131 24.00 6.40 25.11
N VAL A 132 25.26 6.81 25.28
CA VAL A 132 26.32 5.96 25.84
C VAL A 132 26.06 5.61 27.31
N LYS A 133 25.54 6.53 28.13
CA LYS A 133 25.18 6.26 29.54
C LYS A 133 24.07 5.21 29.64
N VAL A 134 23.02 5.32 28.82
CA VAL A 134 21.92 4.33 28.79
C VAL A 134 22.45 2.97 28.29
N SER A 135 23.26 2.97 27.22
CA SER A 135 23.88 1.76 26.66
C SER A 135 24.70 0.99 27.70
N ARG A 136 25.58 1.69 28.45
CA ARG A 136 26.37 1.09 29.55
C ARG A 136 25.49 0.55 30.69
N ALA A 137 24.39 1.23 31.02
CA ALA A 137 23.49 0.80 32.09
C ALA A 137 22.73 -0.48 31.69
N LEU A 138 22.19 -0.50 30.47
CA LEU A 138 21.51 -1.67 29.90
C LEU A 138 22.42 -2.89 29.79
N HIS A 139 23.66 -2.71 29.32
CA HIS A 139 24.66 -3.78 29.24
C HIS A 139 24.97 -4.40 30.62
N LYS A 140 25.01 -3.59 31.69
CA LYS A 140 25.17 -4.07 33.07
C LYS A 140 23.95 -4.80 33.64
N LEU A 141 22.76 -4.59 33.08
CA LEU A 141 21.52 -5.27 33.48
C LEU A 141 21.28 -6.56 32.69
N THR A 142 21.79 -6.65 31.45
CA THR A 142 21.58 -7.78 30.53
C THR A 142 22.75 -8.77 30.49
N SER A 143 23.94 -8.40 30.98
CA SER A 143 25.08 -9.32 31.10
C SER A 143 24.97 -10.19 32.35
N GLY A 144 25.23 -11.49 32.21
CA GLY A 144 25.25 -12.46 33.31
C GLY A 144 26.00 -13.74 32.92
N PRO A 145 26.15 -14.72 33.84
CA PRO A 145 26.97 -15.92 33.60
C PRO A 145 26.57 -16.74 32.36
N GLU A 146 25.29 -16.72 31.98
CA GLU A 146 24.72 -17.42 30.83
C GLU A 146 24.16 -16.47 29.75
N LYS A 147 24.48 -15.17 29.82
CA LYS A 147 23.88 -14.12 28.98
C LYS A 147 24.93 -13.27 28.29
N GLU A 148 25.03 -13.43 26.98
CA GLU A 148 25.91 -12.65 26.12
C GLU A 148 25.24 -11.31 25.77
N THR A 149 25.95 -10.20 25.98
CA THR A 149 25.51 -8.88 25.54
C THR A 149 26.57 -8.20 24.67
N LYS A 150 26.26 -8.03 23.39
CA LYS A 150 27.12 -7.36 22.40
C LYS A 150 26.65 -5.93 22.11
N TYR A 151 27.54 -5.13 21.53
CA TYR A 151 27.27 -3.78 21.03
C TYR A 151 27.43 -3.70 19.50
N VAL A 152 26.50 -3.00 18.88
CA VAL A 152 26.65 -2.44 17.52
C VAL A 152 26.64 -0.92 17.65
N ILE A 153 27.70 -0.26 17.17
CA ILE A 153 27.88 1.18 17.39
C ILE A 153 27.68 1.95 16.09
N LEU A 154 26.72 2.88 16.08
CA LEU A 154 26.50 3.80 14.97
C LEU A 154 26.99 5.19 15.35
N GLY A 155 28.04 5.67 14.67
CA GLY A 155 28.64 7.00 14.84
C GLY A 155 29.94 7.02 15.66
N GLU A 156 30.89 7.85 15.21
CA GLU A 156 32.26 7.93 15.79
C GLU A 156 32.29 8.37 17.27
N LYS A 157 31.30 9.14 17.78
CA LYS A 157 31.29 9.58 19.19
C LYS A 157 30.81 8.53 20.19
N GLY A 158 30.04 7.52 19.77
CA GLY A 158 29.76 6.33 20.57
C GLY A 158 31.01 5.47 20.70
N LYS A 159 31.63 5.18 19.56
CA LYS A 159 32.85 4.36 19.42
C LYS A 159 33.98 4.84 20.34
N VAL A 160 34.36 6.12 20.26
CA VAL A 160 35.45 6.70 21.07
C VAL A 160 35.20 6.65 22.59
N GLN A 161 33.94 6.49 23.02
CA GLN A 161 33.58 6.34 24.44
C GLN A 161 33.47 4.87 24.86
N LEU A 162 32.80 4.01 24.09
CA LEU A 162 32.57 2.60 24.44
C LEU A 162 33.80 1.70 24.25
N VAL A 163 34.66 1.99 23.27
CA VAL A 163 35.94 1.26 23.03
C VAL A 163 36.91 1.37 24.21
N ARG A 164 36.70 2.33 25.13
CA ARG A 164 37.51 2.48 26.36
C ARG A 164 37.12 1.47 27.45
N ASP A 165 35.84 1.12 27.53
CA ASP A 165 35.27 0.43 28.69
C ASP A 165 34.81 -1.00 28.36
N SER A 166 34.42 -1.26 27.10
CA SER A 166 33.76 -2.50 26.68
C SER A 166 34.26 -3.01 25.33
N LYS A 167 35.56 -2.81 25.04
CA LYS A 167 36.18 -3.12 23.73
C LYS A 167 35.86 -4.53 23.22
N ASN A 168 35.89 -5.53 24.10
CA ASN A 168 35.73 -6.94 23.74
C ASN A 168 34.27 -7.34 23.47
N SER A 169 33.31 -6.44 23.73
CA SER A 169 31.88 -6.66 23.54
C SER A 169 31.33 -5.89 22.33
N ILE A 170 32.19 -5.35 21.46
CA ILE A 170 31.79 -4.59 20.27
C ILE A 170 31.95 -5.50 19.05
N GLU A 171 30.83 -5.90 18.45
CA GLU A 171 30.81 -6.77 17.27
C GLU A 171 31.02 -5.95 15.99
N MET A 172 30.28 -4.84 15.87
CA MET A 172 30.18 -4.03 14.66
C MET A 172 30.26 -2.54 14.99
N THR A 173 30.83 -1.75 14.09
CA THR A 173 30.84 -0.28 14.21
C THR A 173 30.80 0.39 12.84
N ALA A 174 29.75 1.16 12.56
CA ALA A 174 29.63 1.99 11.37
C ALA A 174 29.80 3.48 11.72
N THR A 175 30.56 4.21 10.91
CA THR A 175 30.91 5.62 11.15
C THR A 175 30.85 6.43 9.87
N GLU A 176 30.91 7.75 9.99
CA GLU A 176 30.81 8.71 8.88
C GLU A 176 29.42 8.81 8.21
N LEU A 177 28.43 8.14 8.78
CA LEU A 177 27.01 8.15 8.40
C LEU A 177 26.44 9.57 8.22
N GLN A 178 27.00 10.55 8.93
CA GLN A 178 26.58 11.95 8.88
C GLN A 178 27.43 12.83 7.94
N LYS A 179 28.29 12.29 7.08
CA LYS A 179 28.98 13.07 6.02
C LYS A 179 27.97 13.64 5.02
N ASN A 180 27.16 12.76 4.44
CA ASN A 180 26.06 13.09 3.53
C ASN A 180 24.74 13.27 4.31
N PRO A 181 23.68 13.80 3.69
CA PRO A 181 22.33 13.69 4.24
C PRO A 181 21.93 12.22 4.29
N ILE A 182 21.58 11.72 5.48
CA ILE A 182 21.07 10.35 5.66
C ILE A 182 19.82 10.17 4.79
N ASN A 183 19.78 9.06 4.03
CA ASN A 183 18.63 8.61 3.26
C ASN A 183 18.21 7.19 3.71
N TYR A 184 17.02 6.75 3.30
CA TYR A 184 16.48 5.44 3.70
C TYR A 184 17.37 4.28 3.20
N THR A 185 17.81 4.33 1.94
CA THR A 185 18.63 3.26 1.30
C THR A 185 19.92 2.96 2.06
N GLN A 186 20.63 3.97 2.55
CA GLN A 186 21.85 3.80 3.36
C GLN A 186 21.56 3.11 4.70
N ILE A 187 20.40 3.41 5.32
CA ILE A 187 19.98 2.79 6.58
C ILE A 187 19.45 1.37 6.35
N ALA A 188 18.78 1.10 5.23
CA ALA A 188 18.33 -0.23 4.84
C ALA A 188 19.53 -1.18 4.61
N VAL A 189 20.54 -0.77 3.82
CA VAL A 189 21.76 -1.55 3.62
C VAL A 189 22.51 -1.79 4.93
N LEU A 190 22.56 -0.80 5.83
CA LEU A 190 23.17 -0.95 7.15
C LEU A 190 22.36 -1.86 8.08
N ALA A 191 21.02 -1.86 7.99
CA ALA A 191 20.17 -2.78 8.73
C ALA A 191 20.37 -4.22 8.24
N ASP A 192 20.38 -4.44 6.93
CA ASP A 192 20.71 -5.72 6.29
C ASP A 192 22.06 -6.27 6.78
N ASP A 193 23.08 -5.42 6.87
CA ASP A 193 24.44 -5.78 7.32
C ASP A 193 24.48 -6.11 8.83
N ILE A 194 23.63 -5.49 9.65
CA ILE A 194 23.45 -5.87 11.06
C ILE A 194 22.72 -7.22 11.16
N LEU A 195 21.62 -7.41 10.41
CA LEU A 195 20.79 -8.62 10.44
C LEU A 195 21.54 -9.86 9.92
N LYS A 196 22.50 -9.69 9.01
CA LYS A 196 23.27 -10.81 8.41
C LYS A 196 24.52 -11.19 9.22
N ASN A 197 25.16 -10.23 9.89
CA ASN A 197 26.44 -10.46 10.57
C ASN A 197 26.33 -10.57 12.10
N VAL A 198 25.17 -10.32 12.71
CA VAL A 198 25.01 -10.30 14.17
C VAL A 198 23.81 -11.14 14.60
N GLU A 199 24.07 -12.26 15.28
CA GLU A 199 23.04 -13.07 15.93
C GLU A 199 22.46 -12.35 17.16
N TYR A 200 21.13 -12.38 17.32
CA TYR A 200 20.44 -11.80 18.48
C TYR A 200 19.14 -12.55 18.81
N ASP A 201 18.81 -12.63 20.10
CA ASP A 201 17.47 -12.97 20.58
C ASP A 201 16.65 -11.68 20.76
N ALA A 202 17.30 -10.59 21.22
CA ALA A 202 16.73 -9.25 21.32
C ALA A 202 17.73 -8.16 20.88
N LEU A 203 17.35 -7.39 19.87
CA LEU A 203 18.06 -6.23 19.34
C LEU A 203 17.47 -4.95 19.95
N ARG A 204 18.27 -4.23 20.75
CA ARG A 204 17.84 -3.07 21.54
C ARG A 204 18.43 -1.78 20.99
N VAL A 205 17.61 -1.00 20.28
CA VAL A 205 18.04 0.22 19.59
C VAL A 205 17.90 1.44 20.48
N ILE A 206 19.01 2.10 20.82
CA ILE A 206 19.06 3.28 21.70
C ILE A 206 19.33 4.53 20.87
N PHE A 207 18.42 5.49 20.91
CA PHE A 207 18.53 6.78 20.24
C PHE A 207 17.95 7.92 21.10
N ASN A 208 18.06 9.16 20.62
CA ASN A 208 17.45 10.33 21.27
C ASN A 208 16.29 10.85 20.42
N LYS A 209 15.06 10.72 20.91
CA LYS A 209 13.84 11.26 20.30
C LYS A 209 13.86 12.79 20.43
N PHE A 210 13.91 13.49 19.28
CA PHE A 210 13.89 14.95 19.21
C PHE A 210 12.53 15.50 19.65
N HIS A 211 12.54 16.39 20.64
CA HIS A 211 11.34 17.06 21.16
C HIS A 211 11.39 18.58 20.93
N SER A 212 12.56 19.22 21.07
CA SER A 212 12.78 20.61 20.68
C SER A 212 14.27 20.88 20.44
N VAL A 213 14.62 22.08 19.98
CA VAL A 213 16.01 22.53 19.78
C VAL A 213 16.85 22.46 21.07
N ILE A 214 16.19 22.43 22.24
CA ILE A 214 16.82 22.40 23.57
C ILE A 214 16.65 21.03 24.25
N SER A 215 15.60 20.27 23.91
CA SER A 215 15.21 19.04 24.62
C SER A 215 15.13 17.81 23.71
N PHE A 216 15.71 16.71 24.18
CA PHE A 216 15.68 15.40 23.55
C PHE A 216 15.52 14.33 24.64
N LYS A 217 14.65 13.35 24.41
CA LYS A 217 14.41 12.23 25.34
C LYS A 217 15.19 11.01 24.85
N PRO A 218 16.03 10.33 25.67
CA PRO A 218 16.51 9.01 25.29
C PRO A 218 15.32 8.05 25.16
N THR A 219 15.37 7.16 24.18
CA THR A 219 14.31 6.18 23.90
C THR A 219 14.96 4.89 23.45
N MET A 220 14.46 3.76 23.93
CA MET A 220 14.85 2.43 23.47
C MET A 220 13.69 1.83 22.67
N VAL A 221 14.02 0.97 21.70
CA VAL A 221 13.07 0.07 21.05
C VAL A 221 13.68 -1.32 21.10
N THR A 222 12.90 -2.32 21.52
CA THR A 222 13.34 -3.73 21.53
C THR A 222 12.70 -4.47 20.37
N ILE A 223 13.51 -5.09 19.52
CA ILE A 223 13.09 -5.96 18.43
C ILE A 223 13.50 -7.38 18.82
N LEU A 224 12.54 -8.31 18.88
CA LEU A 224 12.81 -9.72 19.20
C LEU A 224 13.14 -10.49 17.92
N SER A 225 13.85 -11.61 18.06
CA SER A 225 14.09 -12.51 16.91
C SER A 225 12.78 -13.19 16.47
N PRO A 226 12.66 -13.62 15.19
CA PRO A 226 11.50 -14.36 14.73
C PRO A 226 11.24 -15.65 15.53
N GLU A 227 12.30 -16.28 16.04
CA GLU A 227 12.21 -17.49 16.87
C GLU A 227 11.60 -17.21 18.25
N VAL A 228 12.00 -16.10 18.90
CA VAL A 228 11.39 -15.66 20.17
C VAL A 228 9.94 -15.25 19.97
N LEU A 229 9.61 -14.59 18.85
CA LEU A 229 8.23 -14.23 18.52
C LEU A 229 7.37 -15.46 18.22
N TYR A 230 7.90 -16.44 17.49
CA TYR A 230 7.24 -17.71 17.19
C TYR A 230 7.00 -18.53 18.45
N ASN A 231 8.00 -18.66 19.32
CA ASN A 231 7.84 -19.33 20.61
C ASN A 231 6.83 -18.60 21.50
N GLY A 232 6.83 -17.26 21.53
CA GLY A 232 5.80 -16.48 22.24
C GLY A 232 4.39 -16.69 21.69
N ALA A 233 4.24 -16.85 20.38
CA ALA A 233 2.96 -17.20 19.75
C ALA A 233 2.52 -18.64 20.08
N LEU A 234 3.45 -19.60 20.13
CA LEU A 234 3.18 -20.98 20.57
C LEU A 234 2.79 -21.05 22.05
N GLU A 235 3.48 -20.33 22.94
CA GLU A 235 3.14 -20.24 24.37
C GLU A 235 1.77 -19.59 24.58
N ASN A 236 1.42 -18.57 23.78
CA ASN A 236 0.10 -17.96 23.81
C ASN A 236 -0.99 -18.93 23.30
N ALA A 237 -0.75 -19.66 22.21
CA ALA A 237 -1.67 -20.69 21.70
C ALA A 237 -1.83 -21.87 22.68
N CYS A 238 -0.74 -22.28 23.35
CA CYS A 238 -0.78 -23.29 24.41
C CYS A 238 -1.57 -22.79 25.63
N SER A 239 -1.41 -21.51 26.00
CA SER A 239 -2.18 -20.86 27.06
C SER A 239 -3.67 -20.73 26.72
N GLU A 240 -4.00 -20.38 25.47
CA GLU A 240 -5.38 -20.35 24.95
C GLU A 240 -6.02 -21.74 25.00
N LEU A 241 -5.33 -22.76 24.51
CA LEU A 241 -5.79 -24.15 24.53
C LEU A 241 -5.92 -24.69 25.96
N GLY A 242 -4.97 -24.37 26.86
CA GLY A 242 -5.05 -24.72 28.28
C GLY A 242 -6.20 -24.02 29.01
N ALA A 243 -6.48 -22.76 28.69
CA ALA A 243 -7.63 -22.02 29.21
C ALA A 243 -8.96 -22.60 28.67
N ARG A 244 -9.03 -22.94 27.37
CA ARG A 244 -10.16 -23.66 26.78
C ARG A 244 -10.38 -25.02 27.45
N MET A 245 -9.33 -25.83 27.62
CA MET A 245 -9.42 -27.12 28.33
C MET A 245 -9.90 -26.95 29.76
N SER A 246 -9.43 -25.93 30.49
CA SER A 246 -9.87 -25.65 31.87
C SER A 246 -11.35 -25.22 31.93
N ALA A 247 -11.82 -24.42 30.97
CA ALA A 247 -13.22 -24.04 30.85
C ALA A 247 -14.11 -25.22 30.43
N MET A 248 -13.63 -26.07 29.52
CA MET A 248 -14.30 -27.30 29.07
C MET A 248 -14.36 -28.37 30.17
N ASP A 249 -13.32 -28.49 31.00
CA ASP A 249 -13.30 -29.42 32.14
C ASP A 249 -14.20 -28.92 33.29
N SER A 250 -14.24 -27.60 33.55
CA SER A 250 -15.25 -26.99 34.42
C SER A 250 -16.67 -27.25 33.89
N SER A 251 -16.89 -27.10 32.58
CA SER A 251 -18.17 -27.42 31.93
C SER A 251 -18.50 -28.91 31.99
N SER A 252 -17.50 -29.79 31.89
CA SER A 252 -17.65 -31.25 31.98
C SER A 252 -17.96 -31.71 33.41
N ARG A 253 -17.35 -31.08 34.42
CA ARG A 253 -17.68 -31.32 35.84
C ARG A 253 -19.08 -30.81 36.19
N ASN A 254 -19.45 -29.62 35.73
CA ASN A 254 -20.84 -29.12 35.84
C ASN A 254 -21.83 -30.02 35.08
N ALA A 255 -21.44 -30.58 33.93
CA ALA A 255 -22.24 -31.57 33.22
C ALA A 255 -22.35 -32.88 34.00
N GLY A 256 -21.28 -33.34 34.67
CA GLY A 256 -21.30 -34.49 35.60
C GLY A 256 -22.29 -34.29 36.77
N ASP A 257 -22.21 -33.16 37.45
CA ASP A 257 -23.14 -32.78 38.52
C ASP A 257 -24.59 -32.68 38.03
N MET A 258 -24.79 -32.14 36.81
CA MET A 258 -26.10 -32.13 36.15
C MET A 258 -26.54 -33.53 35.72
N LEU A 259 -25.63 -34.45 35.37
CA LEU A 259 -25.97 -35.83 35.06
C LEU A 259 -26.44 -36.59 36.32
N ASP A 260 -25.63 -36.66 37.38
CA ASP A 260 -25.93 -37.46 38.59
C ASP A 260 -27.28 -37.12 39.23
N ARG A 261 -27.55 -35.82 39.42
CA ARG A 261 -28.84 -35.28 39.91
C ARG A 261 -30.03 -35.76 39.07
N LEU A 262 -29.85 -35.81 37.75
CA LEU A 262 -30.90 -36.19 36.82
C LEU A 262 -31.09 -37.72 36.79
N THR A 263 -30.03 -38.55 36.91
CA THR A 263 -30.18 -40.02 36.98
C THR A 263 -31.00 -40.46 38.20
N LEU A 264 -30.80 -39.82 39.36
CA LEU A 264 -31.67 -39.98 40.53
C LEU A 264 -33.14 -39.66 40.21
N THR A 265 -33.39 -38.66 39.37
CA THR A 265 -34.74 -38.22 38.96
C THR A 265 -35.39 -39.16 37.95
N TYR A 266 -34.63 -39.75 37.03
CA TYR A 266 -35.12 -40.79 36.10
C TYR A 266 -35.45 -42.09 36.84
N ASN A 267 -34.57 -42.57 37.73
CA ASN A 267 -34.81 -43.79 38.51
C ASN A 267 -36.08 -43.63 39.39
N ARG A 268 -36.24 -42.49 40.07
CA ARG A 268 -37.46 -42.16 40.84
C ARG A 268 -38.75 -42.07 39.99
N LYS A 269 -38.65 -41.79 38.68
CA LYS A 269 -39.81 -41.89 37.77
C LYS A 269 -40.06 -43.34 37.35
N ARG A 270 -39.01 -44.10 37.03
CA ARG A 270 -39.10 -45.52 36.64
C ARG A 270 -39.74 -46.38 37.74
N GLU A 271 -39.36 -46.18 39.00
CA GLU A 271 -39.97 -46.84 40.17
C GLU A 271 -41.48 -46.55 40.27
N LYS A 272 -41.87 -45.28 40.06
CA LYS A 272 -43.29 -44.87 40.07
C LYS A 272 -44.10 -45.47 38.91
N SER A 273 -43.48 -45.66 37.73
CA SER A 273 -44.14 -46.31 36.59
C SER A 273 -44.36 -47.82 36.81
N VAL A 274 -43.45 -48.51 37.50
CA VAL A 274 -43.62 -49.94 37.86
C VAL A 274 -44.76 -50.14 38.87
N CYS A 275 -44.99 -49.16 39.75
CA CYS A 275 -45.97 -49.27 40.84
C CYS A 275 -47.46 -49.22 40.42
N TRP A 276 -47.78 -49.06 39.12
CA TRP A 276 -49.15 -48.96 38.61
C TRP A 276 -49.62 -50.16 37.77
N LEU A 277 -48.81 -51.20 37.62
CA LEU A 277 -49.15 -52.41 36.85
C LEU A 277 -49.27 -53.66 37.73
N GLN A 278 -50.25 -53.67 38.65
CA GLN A 278 -50.73 -54.92 39.23
C GLN A 278 -52.17 -54.86 39.76
N PRO A 279 -53.09 -55.64 39.17
CA PRO A 279 -54.26 -56.16 39.85
C PRO A 279 -54.15 -57.69 40.06
N SER A 280 -54.13 -58.10 41.33
CA SER A 280 -54.75 -59.32 41.87
C SER A 280 -54.82 -60.61 41.02
N ARG A 281 -53.98 -61.62 41.33
CA ARG A 281 -54.44 -62.97 41.78
C ARG A 281 -53.31 -63.95 42.18
N MET A 282 -53.25 -64.20 43.49
CA MET A 282 -53.08 -65.46 44.24
C MET A 282 -52.87 -66.82 43.49
N LEU A 283 -52.03 -67.69 44.12
CA LEU A 283 -51.91 -69.17 44.08
C LEU A 283 -50.71 -69.88 43.38
N SER A 284 -50.09 -70.78 44.18
CA SER A 284 -49.39 -72.06 43.88
C SER A 284 -48.16 -72.16 42.94
N LEU A 285 -47.00 -72.33 43.59
CA LEU A 285 -46.00 -73.44 43.47
C LEU A 285 -46.41 -74.72 42.66
N PRO A 286 -45.47 -75.60 42.19
CA PRO A 286 -43.99 -75.61 42.35
C PRO A 286 -43.11 -76.04 41.12
N ARG A 287 -41.78 -75.87 41.27
CA ARG A 287 -40.65 -76.76 40.84
C ARG A 287 -40.29 -77.05 39.35
N THR A 288 -38.97 -77.21 39.19
CA THR A 288 -38.20 -78.07 38.24
C THR A 288 -38.22 -77.83 36.72
N ALA A 289 -37.14 -77.20 36.27
CA ALA A 289 -36.09 -77.75 35.37
C ALA A 289 -36.41 -78.16 33.91
N ALA A 290 -35.43 -77.85 33.04
CA ALA A 290 -35.31 -78.24 31.62
C ALA A 290 -36.42 -77.70 30.68
N ALA A 291 -36.21 -77.58 29.37
CA ALA A 291 -35.03 -77.30 28.53
C ALA A 291 -35.57 -76.93 27.12
N VAL A 292 -34.71 -76.77 26.10
CA VAL A 292 -35.06 -76.83 24.65
C VAL A 292 -35.95 -75.69 24.12
N THR A 293 -35.63 -74.93 23.07
CA THR A 293 -34.40 -74.68 22.28
C THR A 293 -34.66 -73.51 21.31
N VAL A 294 -33.66 -72.64 21.05
CA VAL A 294 -33.24 -72.13 19.69
C VAL A 294 -34.27 -71.28 18.88
N TYR A 295 -33.95 -70.35 17.96
CA TYR A 295 -32.71 -69.80 17.34
C TYR A 295 -32.49 -68.34 17.82
N ALA A 296 -31.30 -67.98 18.35
CA ALA A 296 -30.12 -67.39 17.67
C ALA A 296 -30.17 -65.85 17.52
N LEU A 297 -29.14 -65.08 17.91
CA LEU A 297 -27.81 -64.90 17.28
C LEU A 297 -27.91 -64.30 15.85
N VAL A 298 -27.10 -63.32 15.45
CA VAL A 298 -25.72 -62.97 15.86
C VAL A 298 -25.53 -61.46 16.17
N ALA A 299 -24.46 -61.16 16.93
CA ALA A 299 -23.83 -59.87 17.22
C ALA A 299 -23.38 -59.10 15.93
N LEU A 300 -22.81 -57.88 15.95
CA LEU A 300 -22.21 -57.05 17.02
C LEU A 300 -22.93 -55.67 17.09
N ILE A 301 -22.82 -54.85 18.15
CA ILE A 301 -21.63 -54.16 18.68
C ILE A 301 -21.69 -54.08 20.23
N ALA A 302 -20.54 -54.18 20.90
CA ALA A 302 -20.37 -53.93 22.33
C ALA A 302 -19.11 -53.08 22.59
N GLY A 303 -19.15 -52.24 23.65
CA GLY A 303 -18.24 -51.09 23.83
C GLY A 303 -19.03 -49.78 23.71
N ALA A 304 -19.89 -49.39 24.66
CA ALA A 304 -19.63 -49.15 26.09
C ALA A 304 -18.50 -48.10 26.30
N GLY A 305 -18.74 -46.88 26.78
CA GLY A 305 -20.01 -46.22 27.15
C GLY A 305 -20.29 -46.21 28.65
N ALA A 306 -20.20 -45.01 29.27
CA ALA A 306 -20.57 -44.68 30.64
C ALA A 306 -20.52 -43.14 30.83
N VAL A 307 -21.29 -42.45 31.70
CA VAL A 307 -22.63 -42.65 32.31
C VAL A 307 -22.95 -41.34 33.09
N ALA A 308 -24.20 -40.90 33.31
CA ALA A 308 -25.44 -41.03 32.53
C ALA A 308 -26.54 -40.09 33.07
N ALA A 309 -27.48 -39.65 32.20
CA ALA A 309 -28.79 -39.08 32.57
C ALA A 309 -29.68 -38.73 31.33
N ALA A 310 -30.97 -38.37 31.41
CA ALA A 310 -32.06 -38.84 32.31
C ALA A 310 -33.44 -38.16 32.04
N ALA A 311 -33.88 -37.14 32.80
CA ALA A 311 -35.28 -36.68 32.82
C ALA A 311 -35.49 -35.19 33.15
N GLY A 312 -36.19 -34.44 32.28
CA GLY A 312 -36.59 -33.04 32.59
C GLY A 312 -37.58 -32.38 31.63
N GLY A 313 -37.50 -32.69 30.32
CA GLY A 313 -38.16 -31.92 29.26
C GLY A 313 -37.17 -30.97 28.58
N GLY A 314 -37.41 -30.65 27.31
CA GLY A 314 -36.42 -30.00 26.43
C GLY A 314 -35.41 -31.01 25.88
N GLU A 315 -35.72 -31.60 24.73
CA GLU A 315 -34.71 -32.35 23.97
C GLU A 315 -33.63 -31.41 23.43
N GLN A 316 -32.39 -31.89 23.43
CA GLN A 316 -31.16 -31.10 23.29
C GLN A 316 -31.12 -30.22 22.01
N PRO A 317 -30.65 -28.95 22.08
CA PRO A 317 -30.81 -28.00 20.97
C PRO A 317 -30.05 -28.28 19.65
N LEU A 318 -29.08 -29.21 19.61
CA LEU A 318 -28.23 -29.42 18.43
C LEU A 318 -28.16 -30.85 17.88
N SER A 319 -28.53 -31.88 18.65
CA SER A 319 -28.62 -33.27 18.14
C SER A 319 -29.84 -33.53 17.25
N ARG A 320 -30.63 -32.49 16.94
CA ARG A 320 -31.71 -32.50 15.94
C ARG A 320 -31.28 -32.05 14.54
N ILE A 321 -30.09 -31.47 14.36
CA ILE A 321 -29.55 -31.19 13.02
C ILE A 321 -28.93 -32.47 12.45
N ALA A 322 -29.78 -33.35 11.95
CA ALA A 322 -29.36 -34.41 11.04
C ALA A 322 -28.86 -33.75 9.75
N ILE A 323 -27.55 -33.78 9.49
CA ILE A 323 -26.96 -33.17 8.26
C ILE A 323 -27.48 -33.87 6.99
N HIS A 324 -27.83 -35.17 7.07
CA HIS A 324 -28.57 -35.90 6.03
C HIS A 324 -30.08 -35.52 5.95
N ARG A 325 -30.50 -34.49 6.69
CA ARG A 325 -31.77 -33.75 6.57
C ARG A 325 -31.51 -32.23 6.54
N ALA A 326 -30.33 -31.78 6.11
CA ALA A 326 -30.01 -30.37 5.93
C ALA A 326 -30.68 -29.77 4.68
N THR A 327 -32.01 -29.88 4.62
CA THR A 327 -32.82 -29.04 3.73
C THR A 327 -32.94 -27.67 4.37
N VAL A 328 -32.18 -26.68 3.87
CA VAL A 328 -32.50 -25.24 4.05
C VAL A 328 -33.91 -25.06 3.51
N ALA A 329 -34.90 -25.00 4.41
CA ALA A 329 -36.24 -25.53 4.17
C ALA A 329 -36.92 -24.94 2.92
N PRO A 330 -36.86 -25.64 1.78
CA PRO A 330 -37.61 -25.26 0.62
C PRO A 330 -38.96 -25.97 0.74
N GLN A 331 -39.63 -26.18 -0.38
CA GLN A 331 -40.79 -27.06 -0.39
C GLN A 331 -40.32 -28.52 -0.29
N PRO A 332 -40.99 -29.39 0.50
CA PRO A 332 -40.56 -30.79 0.64
C PRO A 332 -40.47 -31.51 -0.72
N GLY A 333 -39.24 -31.82 -1.14
CA GLY A 333 -38.94 -32.40 -2.45
C GLY A 333 -38.13 -31.50 -3.40
N ALA A 334 -37.84 -30.25 -3.03
CA ALA A 334 -36.88 -29.42 -3.77
C ALA A 334 -35.43 -29.79 -3.42
N PHE A 335 -34.53 -29.64 -4.39
CA PHE A 335 -33.09 -29.86 -4.22
C PHE A 335 -32.28 -28.99 -5.19
N VAL A 336 -30.99 -28.80 -4.86
CA VAL A 336 -29.94 -28.29 -5.74
C VAL A 336 -28.71 -29.17 -5.51
N ASP A 337 -28.09 -29.66 -6.58
CA ASP A 337 -26.88 -30.48 -6.57
C ASP A 337 -25.92 -29.99 -7.67
N ALA A 338 -24.61 -30.08 -7.44
CA ALA A 338 -23.59 -29.44 -8.26
C ALA A 338 -22.44 -30.40 -8.58
N SER A 339 -22.09 -30.53 -9.87
CA SER A 339 -21.09 -31.48 -10.35
C SER A 339 -20.18 -30.88 -11.43
N PRO A 340 -18.88 -31.24 -11.48
CA PRO A 340 -18.17 -32.16 -10.58
C PRO A 340 -17.78 -31.51 -9.23
N ALA A 341 -17.76 -32.30 -8.16
CA ALA A 341 -17.50 -31.82 -6.79
C ALA A 341 -16.01 -31.51 -6.46
N LEU A 342 -15.11 -31.53 -7.46
CA LEU A 342 -13.70 -31.15 -7.31
C LEU A 342 -13.16 -30.64 -8.65
N LEU A 343 -12.94 -29.33 -8.71
CA LEU A 343 -12.46 -28.59 -9.88
C LEU A 343 -10.92 -28.48 -9.91
N GLY A 344 -10.37 -28.01 -11.04
CA GLY A 344 -8.96 -27.67 -11.21
C GLY A 344 -8.02 -28.87 -11.30
N ARG A 345 -8.54 -30.06 -11.61
CA ARG A 345 -7.78 -31.33 -11.57
C ARG A 345 -6.55 -31.38 -12.47
N GLU A 346 -6.59 -30.68 -13.61
CA GLU A 346 -5.46 -30.57 -14.54
C GLU A 346 -4.63 -29.29 -14.34
N GLY A 347 -4.83 -28.60 -13.22
CA GLY A 347 -4.13 -27.36 -12.86
C GLY A 347 -4.71 -26.09 -13.49
N GLY A 348 -5.93 -26.16 -14.05
CA GLY A 348 -6.69 -24.99 -14.50
C GLY A 348 -7.40 -24.26 -13.36
N ASP A 349 -7.68 -22.99 -13.57
CA ASP A 349 -8.33 -22.05 -12.62
C ASP A 349 -9.82 -21.78 -12.93
N ARG A 350 -10.30 -22.16 -14.12
CA ARG A 350 -11.69 -22.02 -14.57
C ARG A 350 -12.23 -23.36 -15.04
N GLU A 351 -13.40 -23.79 -14.53
CA GLU A 351 -14.04 -25.05 -14.89
C GLU A 351 -15.57 -24.93 -14.82
N TRP A 352 -16.29 -25.61 -15.72
CA TRP A 352 -17.76 -25.57 -15.79
C TRP A 352 -18.39 -26.47 -14.73
N VAL A 353 -19.31 -25.92 -13.93
CA VAL A 353 -20.12 -26.67 -12.96
C VAL A 353 -21.54 -26.86 -13.49
N THR A 354 -21.97 -28.11 -13.63
CA THR A 354 -23.37 -28.45 -13.94
C THR A 354 -24.16 -28.47 -12.64
N VAL A 355 -25.04 -27.49 -12.47
CA VAL A 355 -26.01 -27.41 -11.37
C VAL A 355 -27.33 -28.03 -11.81
N THR A 356 -27.78 -29.06 -11.09
CA THR A 356 -29.09 -29.70 -11.29
C THR A 356 -30.00 -29.41 -10.12
N TYR A 357 -31.24 -29.00 -10.38
CA TYR A 357 -32.16 -28.55 -9.35
C TYR A 357 -33.61 -28.92 -9.65
N SER A 358 -34.47 -28.85 -8.64
CA SER A 358 -35.91 -29.09 -8.73
C SER A 358 -36.65 -28.32 -7.66
N ASN A 359 -37.86 -27.83 -7.95
CA ASN A 359 -38.78 -27.25 -6.98
C ASN A 359 -40.21 -27.80 -7.21
N PRO A 360 -40.87 -28.44 -6.21
CA PRO A 360 -42.22 -29.00 -6.32
C PRO A 360 -43.35 -28.01 -6.67
N ARG A 361 -43.19 -26.70 -6.39
CA ARG A 361 -44.06 -25.64 -6.93
C ARG A 361 -43.15 -24.47 -7.34
N PRO A 362 -42.63 -24.45 -8.59
CA PRO A 362 -41.68 -23.44 -9.02
C PRO A 362 -42.36 -22.08 -9.20
N SER A 363 -41.69 -21.00 -8.79
CA SER A 363 -42.06 -19.64 -9.20
C SER A 363 -41.32 -19.24 -10.49
N LYS A 364 -41.69 -18.08 -11.05
CA LYS A 364 -40.87 -17.39 -12.05
C LYS A 364 -39.66 -16.67 -11.44
N ASP A 365 -39.72 -16.45 -10.14
CA ASP A 365 -38.78 -15.66 -9.34
C ASP A 365 -37.84 -16.56 -8.51
N ASP A 366 -37.82 -17.87 -8.81
CA ASP A 366 -36.88 -18.82 -8.21
C ASP A 366 -35.47 -18.59 -8.80
N TRP A 367 -34.46 -18.44 -7.94
CA TRP A 367 -33.07 -18.18 -8.31
C TRP A 367 -32.10 -19.09 -7.54
N ILE A 368 -30.84 -19.15 -8.00
CA ILE A 368 -29.77 -19.97 -7.40
C ILE A 368 -28.58 -19.06 -7.08
N GLY A 369 -28.14 -19.05 -5.82
CA GLY A 369 -26.95 -18.32 -5.39
C GLY A 369 -25.72 -19.23 -5.32
N VAL A 370 -24.59 -18.76 -5.85
CA VAL A 370 -23.27 -19.40 -5.69
C VAL A 370 -22.54 -18.74 -4.52
N PHE A 371 -22.06 -19.54 -3.56
CA PHE A 371 -21.44 -19.03 -2.33
C PHE A 371 -20.02 -19.56 -2.11
N SER A 372 -19.11 -18.64 -1.81
CA SER A 372 -17.72 -18.90 -1.43
C SER A 372 -17.34 -17.99 -0.25
N PRO A 373 -16.91 -18.51 0.91
CA PRO A 373 -16.89 -19.92 1.29
C PRO A 373 -18.28 -20.56 1.29
N ALA A 374 -18.36 -21.87 1.04
CA ALA A 374 -19.63 -22.61 0.96
C ALA A 374 -20.44 -22.68 2.28
N ASN A 375 -19.88 -22.21 3.40
CA ASN A 375 -20.58 -22.03 4.68
C ASN A 375 -21.02 -20.57 4.81
N PHE A 376 -22.12 -20.21 4.12
CA PHE A 376 -22.68 -18.87 4.08
C PHE A 376 -23.79 -18.68 5.13
N ASN A 377 -24.10 -17.42 5.46
CA ASN A 377 -25.23 -17.06 6.32
C ASN A 377 -26.42 -16.59 5.45
N ASP A 378 -27.53 -17.34 5.50
CA ASP A 378 -28.80 -17.06 4.81
C ASP A 378 -29.70 -16.04 5.55
N SER A 379 -29.26 -15.54 6.70
CA SER A 379 -29.94 -14.45 7.42
C SER A 379 -30.08 -13.20 6.57
N THR A 380 -31.24 -12.54 6.68
CA THR A 380 -31.49 -11.26 6.00
C THR A 380 -30.77 -10.11 6.71
N CYS A 381 -29.88 -9.42 5.99
CA CYS A 381 -29.22 -8.20 6.44
C CYS A 381 -29.94 -6.97 5.81
N PRO A 382 -30.61 -6.10 6.60
CA PRO A 382 -31.33 -4.95 6.05
C PRO A 382 -30.41 -3.97 5.30
N PRO A 383 -30.91 -3.25 4.28
CA PRO A 383 -30.11 -2.26 3.56
C PRO A 383 -29.83 -1.05 4.45
N GLU A 384 -28.55 -0.75 4.68
CA GLU A 384 -28.11 0.40 5.48
C GLU A 384 -27.93 1.68 4.65
N ASN A 385 -27.84 1.55 3.31
CA ASN A 385 -27.75 2.64 2.35
C ASN A 385 -28.23 2.17 0.96
N GLU A 386 -28.27 3.07 -0.02
CA GLU A 386 -28.85 2.85 -1.36
C GLU A 386 -28.06 1.84 -2.23
N TRP A 387 -26.81 1.52 -1.88
CA TRP A 387 -25.95 0.57 -2.62
C TRP A 387 -26.01 -0.86 -2.06
N VAL A 388 -26.86 -1.12 -1.07
CA VAL A 388 -27.13 -2.48 -0.56
C VAL A 388 -28.33 -3.07 -1.29
N GLU A 389 -28.06 -3.60 -2.48
CA GLU A 389 -29.07 -4.20 -3.35
C GLU A 389 -29.57 -5.58 -2.87
N PRO A 390 -30.78 -6.03 -3.25
CA PRO A 390 -31.22 -7.41 -3.08
C PRO A 390 -30.44 -8.38 -3.99
N PRO A 391 -30.20 -9.65 -3.60
CA PRO A 391 -30.69 -10.31 -2.38
C PRO A 391 -29.93 -9.92 -1.11
N LEU A 392 -30.70 -9.50 -0.10
CA LEU A 392 -30.24 -8.94 1.18
C LEU A 392 -29.66 -10.00 2.15
N LEU A 393 -28.60 -10.71 1.75
CA LEU A 393 -28.00 -11.80 2.54
C LEU A 393 -26.74 -11.36 3.29
N CYS A 394 -26.57 -11.84 4.51
CA CYS A 394 -25.41 -11.54 5.35
C CYS A 394 -24.10 -12.25 4.92
N THR A 395 -23.97 -12.76 3.70
CA THR A 395 -22.72 -13.32 3.14
C THR A 395 -22.73 -13.30 1.60
N ALA A 396 -21.71 -12.70 0.99
CA ALA A 396 -21.47 -12.68 -0.47
C ALA A 396 -20.20 -13.51 -0.85
N PRO A 397 -20.07 -13.99 -2.11
CA PRO A 397 -18.94 -14.81 -2.58
C PRO A 397 -17.52 -14.13 -2.57
N ILE A 398 -16.40 -14.90 -2.71
CA ILE A 398 -14.97 -14.51 -2.44
C ILE A 398 -13.92 -15.39 -3.23
N LYS A 399 -12.60 -15.14 -3.55
CA LYS A 399 -11.53 -14.09 -3.88
C LYS A 399 -10.19 -14.89 -4.19
N VAL A 400 -8.88 -14.50 -4.37
CA VAL A 400 -7.88 -13.36 -4.33
C VAL A 400 -6.68 -13.82 -5.27
N GLY A 401 -5.63 -13.15 -5.82
CA GLY A 401 -4.99 -11.80 -5.89
C GLY A 401 -3.43 -11.84 -5.63
N LEU A 402 -2.51 -11.25 -6.47
CA LEU A 402 -1.01 -11.48 -6.36
C LEU A 402 0.00 -10.36 -6.84
N PHE A 403 1.33 -10.68 -6.91
CA PHE A 403 2.51 -9.79 -6.69
C PHE A 403 3.37 -9.36 -7.93
N PRO A 404 4.21 -8.28 -7.83
CA PRO A 404 5.03 -7.72 -8.93
C PRO A 404 6.50 -8.22 -9.03
N ALA A 405 7.16 -7.94 -10.18
CA ALA A 405 8.56 -8.31 -10.50
C ALA A 405 9.44 -7.12 -10.92
N SER A 406 10.77 -7.30 -11.02
CA SER A 406 11.73 -6.23 -11.37
C SER A 406 12.93 -6.68 -12.24
N PHE A 407 13.61 -5.72 -12.87
CA PHE A 407 14.75 -5.85 -13.81
C PHE A 407 14.45 -6.50 -15.18
N LEU A 408 14.15 -5.66 -16.18
CA LEU A 408 13.88 -6.06 -17.57
C LEU A 408 14.86 -5.39 -18.56
N ARG A 409 15.05 -6.02 -19.73
CA ARG A 409 15.75 -5.45 -20.89
C ARG A 409 14.74 -5.11 -21.99
N VAL A 410 14.88 -3.93 -22.58
CA VAL A 410 13.99 -3.35 -23.60
C VAL A 410 13.72 -4.32 -24.77
N LYS A 411 12.47 -4.34 -25.27
CA LYS A 411 11.98 -5.07 -26.46
C LYS A 411 12.11 -6.60 -26.48
N LEU A 412 12.74 -7.26 -25.51
CA LEU A 412 12.72 -8.73 -25.41
C LEU A 412 11.33 -9.24 -25.00
N ARG A 413 10.95 -10.43 -25.48
CA ARG A 413 9.84 -11.21 -24.91
C ARG A 413 10.35 -11.93 -23.66
N TYR A 414 9.60 -11.81 -22.58
CA TYR A 414 9.85 -12.47 -21.30
C TYR A 414 8.74 -13.50 -21.04
N THR A 415 9.12 -14.68 -20.56
CA THR A 415 8.20 -15.68 -19.99
C THR A 415 8.25 -15.60 -18.48
N TYR A 416 7.11 -15.69 -17.80
CA TYR A 416 7.05 -15.75 -16.34
C TYR A 416 6.03 -16.79 -15.85
N GLN A 417 6.21 -17.21 -14.61
CA GLN A 417 5.26 -18.02 -13.85
C GLN A 417 5.18 -17.43 -12.44
N VAL A 418 3.98 -17.41 -11.87
CA VAL A 418 3.79 -17.12 -10.44
C VAL A 418 4.09 -18.40 -9.66
N GLY A 419 4.83 -18.31 -8.55
CA GLY A 419 5.33 -19.48 -7.82
C GLY A 419 5.35 -19.29 -6.31
N HIS A 420 4.69 -20.20 -5.58
CA HIS A 420 4.57 -20.17 -4.13
C HIS A 420 5.38 -21.28 -3.50
N ARG A 421 6.45 -20.93 -2.77
CA ARG A 421 7.17 -21.87 -1.92
C ARG A 421 6.40 -22.05 -0.60
N ILE A 422 5.83 -23.22 -0.41
CA ILE A 422 5.10 -23.61 0.79
C ILE A 422 6.12 -23.91 1.92
N PHE A 423 5.73 -23.71 3.18
CA PHE A 423 6.63 -23.89 4.34
C PHE A 423 7.22 -25.30 4.49
N ASN A 424 6.56 -26.33 3.93
CA ASN A 424 7.09 -27.70 3.86
C ASN A 424 8.21 -27.89 2.81
N GLY A 425 8.55 -26.85 2.05
CA GLY A 425 9.58 -26.86 1.02
C GLY A 425 9.08 -27.14 -0.40
N SER A 426 7.82 -27.54 -0.61
CA SER A 426 7.27 -27.69 -1.96
C SER A 426 7.06 -26.33 -2.64
N ILE A 427 6.97 -26.33 -3.97
CA ILE A 427 6.67 -25.13 -4.76
C ILE A 427 5.45 -25.43 -5.63
N VAL A 428 4.40 -24.61 -5.48
CA VAL A 428 3.24 -24.60 -6.36
C VAL A 428 3.49 -23.54 -7.44
N TRP A 429 3.34 -23.91 -8.71
CA TRP A 429 3.51 -23.02 -9.86
C TRP A 429 2.18 -22.81 -10.56
N GLY A 430 1.87 -21.57 -10.92
CA GLY A 430 0.78 -21.23 -11.82
C GLY A 430 1.16 -21.37 -13.31
N HIS A 431 0.24 -20.96 -14.17
CA HIS A 431 0.42 -20.97 -15.62
C HIS A 431 1.63 -20.14 -16.09
N GLN A 432 2.13 -20.47 -17.29
CA GLN A 432 3.24 -19.78 -17.92
C GLN A 432 2.73 -18.74 -18.92
N TYR A 433 2.96 -17.47 -18.60
CA TYR A 433 2.56 -16.32 -19.41
C TYR A 433 3.78 -15.73 -20.12
N SER A 434 3.55 -14.84 -21.10
CA SER A 434 4.65 -14.08 -21.69
C SER A 434 4.26 -12.70 -22.22
N PHE A 435 5.04 -11.70 -21.84
CA PHE A 435 4.88 -10.31 -22.23
C PHE A 435 6.10 -9.80 -23.01
N LYS A 436 5.97 -8.62 -23.62
CA LYS A 436 7.06 -7.91 -24.31
C LYS A 436 7.47 -6.72 -23.45
N ALA A 437 8.76 -6.59 -23.11
CA ALA A 437 9.24 -5.44 -22.35
C ALA A 437 9.02 -4.14 -23.14
N PRO A 438 8.60 -3.04 -22.49
CA PRO A 438 8.28 -1.77 -23.15
C PRO A 438 9.49 -1.19 -23.91
N PRO A 439 9.26 -0.36 -24.94
CA PRO A 439 10.29 0.39 -25.63
C PRO A 439 10.91 1.46 -24.70
N TYR A 440 12.14 1.87 -25.00
CA TYR A 440 12.81 2.93 -24.24
C TYR A 440 12.12 4.30 -24.48
N PRO A 441 12.04 5.21 -23.49
CA PRO A 441 11.48 6.55 -23.70
C PRO A 441 12.17 7.31 -24.85
N GLY A 442 11.40 7.66 -25.88
CA GLY A 442 11.89 8.23 -27.14
C GLY A 442 12.45 7.26 -28.17
N GLU A 443 12.16 5.96 -28.06
CA GLU A 443 12.52 4.99 -29.08
C GLU A 443 11.57 5.07 -30.28
N ASP A 444 12.12 5.31 -31.48
CA ASP A 444 11.35 5.40 -32.73
C ASP A 444 10.95 4.00 -33.22
N SER A 445 9.69 3.63 -32.97
CA SER A 445 9.07 2.42 -33.51
C SER A 445 7.55 2.50 -33.36
N LEU A 446 6.80 1.79 -34.23
CA LEU A 446 5.35 1.65 -34.12
C LEU A 446 4.93 1.26 -32.68
N GLN A 447 4.06 2.08 -32.08
CA GLN A 447 3.57 1.94 -30.71
C GLN A 447 2.05 2.12 -30.70
N ARG A 448 1.33 1.13 -30.14
CA ARG A 448 -0.14 1.06 -30.20
C ARG A 448 -0.73 0.97 -28.79
N VAL A 449 -1.44 2.01 -28.36
CA VAL A 449 -1.98 2.17 -27.00
C VAL A 449 -3.49 2.12 -27.07
N VAL A 450 -4.14 1.39 -26.18
CA VAL A 450 -5.61 1.42 -26.01
C VAL A 450 -5.97 2.23 -24.77
N ILE A 451 -7.05 3.01 -24.85
CA ILE A 451 -7.57 3.84 -23.77
C ILE A 451 -9.10 3.70 -23.75
N LEU A 452 -9.66 3.42 -22.57
CA LEU A 452 -11.09 3.36 -22.26
C LEU A 452 -11.30 3.71 -20.79
N GLY A 453 -12.48 4.19 -20.40
CA GLY A 453 -12.94 4.13 -19.00
C GLY A 453 -14.09 3.12 -18.86
N ASP A 454 -14.61 2.95 -17.64
CA ASP A 454 -16.02 2.56 -17.45
C ASP A 454 -16.41 1.19 -18.04
N MET A 455 -15.47 0.23 -18.04
CA MET A 455 -15.68 -1.08 -18.66
C MET A 455 -16.57 -1.98 -17.80
N GLY A 456 -16.39 -1.97 -16.48
CA GLY A 456 -17.03 -2.92 -15.58
C GLY A 456 -16.75 -4.39 -15.93
N LYS A 457 -17.61 -5.27 -15.45
CA LYS A 457 -17.58 -6.73 -15.65
C LYS A 457 -18.91 -7.23 -16.27
N ALA A 458 -19.03 -8.52 -16.58
CA ALA A 458 -20.31 -9.24 -16.68
C ALA A 458 -20.04 -10.75 -16.82
N GLU A 459 -20.97 -11.60 -16.38
CA GLU A 459 -20.77 -13.05 -16.45
C GLU A 459 -20.86 -13.65 -17.86
N VAL A 460 -19.94 -14.56 -18.15
CA VAL A 460 -19.79 -15.18 -19.49
C VAL A 460 -20.84 -16.27 -19.74
N ASP A 461 -21.41 -16.85 -18.67
CA ASP A 461 -22.49 -17.84 -18.77
C ASP A 461 -23.91 -17.23 -18.80
N GLY A 462 -24.03 -15.91 -18.62
CA GLY A 462 -25.30 -15.19 -18.60
C GLY A 462 -26.01 -15.19 -17.23
N SER A 463 -25.30 -15.53 -16.15
CA SER A 463 -25.76 -15.29 -14.78
C SER A 463 -25.94 -13.79 -14.49
N ASN A 464 -26.85 -13.48 -13.57
CA ASN A 464 -27.06 -12.13 -13.03
C ASN A 464 -26.33 -11.99 -11.68
N GLU A 465 -25.91 -10.77 -11.34
CA GLU A 465 -25.10 -10.45 -10.16
C GLU A 465 -25.39 -9.02 -9.64
N PHE A 466 -24.73 -8.63 -8.54
CA PHE A 466 -24.84 -7.26 -8.01
C PHE A 466 -24.23 -6.24 -8.97
N ASN A 467 -24.80 -5.03 -9.04
CA ASN A 467 -24.35 -3.99 -9.97
C ASN A 467 -24.26 -4.48 -11.45
N ASP A 468 -25.06 -5.45 -11.93
CA ASP A 468 -25.04 -5.93 -13.32
C ASP A 468 -25.67 -4.89 -14.28
N PHE A 469 -24.88 -3.89 -14.66
CA PHE A 469 -25.33 -2.79 -15.53
C PHE A 469 -24.34 -2.42 -16.64
N GLU A 470 -23.38 -3.31 -16.94
CA GLU A 470 -22.29 -3.06 -17.91
C GLU A 470 -22.35 -3.96 -19.18
N PRO A 471 -23.45 -3.99 -19.95
CA PRO A 471 -23.66 -4.95 -21.04
C PRO A 471 -22.68 -4.79 -22.23
N GLY A 472 -21.87 -3.73 -22.28
CA GLY A 472 -20.76 -3.61 -23.23
C GLY A 472 -19.47 -4.33 -22.79
N SER A 473 -19.30 -4.66 -21.50
CA SER A 473 -18.02 -5.10 -20.90
C SER A 473 -17.38 -6.29 -21.61
N LEU A 474 -18.14 -7.38 -21.79
CA LEU A 474 -17.66 -8.57 -22.49
C LEU A 474 -17.40 -8.32 -23.97
N ASN A 475 -18.16 -7.45 -24.63
CA ASN A 475 -17.90 -7.09 -26.03
C ASN A 475 -16.56 -6.36 -26.16
N THR A 476 -16.32 -5.35 -25.31
CA THR A 476 -15.06 -4.59 -25.27
C THR A 476 -13.87 -5.51 -25.00
N THR A 477 -13.95 -6.31 -23.93
CA THR A 477 -12.94 -7.32 -23.56
C THR A 477 -12.63 -8.24 -24.74
N ASN A 478 -13.65 -8.77 -25.42
CA ASN A 478 -13.47 -9.65 -26.57
C ASN A 478 -12.80 -8.97 -27.77
N GLN A 479 -13.04 -7.68 -28.04
CA GLN A 479 -12.31 -6.98 -29.12
C GLN A 479 -10.85 -6.72 -28.76
N LEU A 480 -10.56 -6.40 -27.49
CA LEU A 480 -9.19 -6.22 -27.03
C LEU A 480 -8.39 -7.52 -27.12
N ILE A 481 -8.99 -8.67 -26.76
CA ILE A 481 -8.38 -10.00 -26.95
C ILE A 481 -8.13 -10.31 -28.43
N LYS A 482 -9.09 -10.03 -29.33
CA LYS A 482 -8.94 -10.25 -30.78
C LYS A 482 -7.80 -9.42 -31.39
N ASP A 483 -7.68 -8.15 -31.01
CA ASP A 483 -6.68 -7.21 -31.54
C ASP A 483 -5.38 -7.16 -30.71
N LEU A 484 -5.21 -8.02 -29.70
CA LEU A 484 -4.13 -7.98 -28.70
C LEU A 484 -2.71 -8.01 -29.31
N LYS A 485 -2.52 -8.70 -30.45
CA LYS A 485 -1.25 -8.71 -31.20
C LYS A 485 -0.86 -7.31 -31.74
N ASN A 486 -1.83 -6.41 -31.82
CA ASN A 486 -1.69 -5.02 -32.24
C ASN A 486 -1.97 -4.01 -31.13
N ILE A 487 -1.88 -4.43 -29.87
CA ILE A 487 -1.95 -3.58 -28.67
C ILE A 487 -0.62 -3.80 -27.94
N ASP A 488 0.03 -2.72 -27.51
CA ASP A 488 1.32 -2.75 -26.81
C ASP A 488 1.21 -2.36 -25.32
N VAL A 489 0.11 -1.68 -24.93
CA VAL A 489 -0.30 -1.29 -23.56
C VAL A 489 -1.78 -0.86 -23.56
N VAL A 490 -2.48 -1.05 -22.43
CA VAL A 490 -3.87 -0.61 -22.19
C VAL A 490 -3.92 0.37 -21.01
N PHE A 491 -4.79 1.37 -21.10
CA PHE A 491 -5.19 2.24 -19.98
C PHE A 491 -6.71 2.14 -19.76
N HIS A 492 -7.11 1.80 -18.53
CA HIS A 492 -8.50 1.82 -18.07
C HIS A 492 -8.67 2.98 -17.07
N ILE A 493 -9.25 4.10 -17.50
CA ILE A 493 -9.19 5.39 -16.79
C ILE A 493 -10.31 5.56 -15.76
N GLY A 494 -10.33 4.66 -14.77
CA GLY A 494 -11.29 4.64 -13.66
C GLY A 494 -12.62 3.97 -14.01
N ASP A 495 -13.40 3.70 -12.96
CA ASP A 495 -14.59 2.86 -12.95
C ASP A 495 -14.29 1.49 -13.58
N ILE A 496 -13.50 0.73 -12.82
CA ILE A 496 -12.84 -0.50 -13.22
C ILE A 496 -13.84 -1.65 -13.21
N THR A 497 -14.59 -1.82 -12.12
CA THR A 497 -15.35 -3.05 -11.82
C THR A 497 -16.81 -2.84 -11.44
N TYR A 498 -17.20 -1.62 -11.04
CA TYR A 498 -18.47 -1.33 -10.35
C TYR A 498 -18.79 -2.31 -9.20
N ALA A 499 -17.76 -2.86 -8.54
CA ALA A 499 -17.94 -3.81 -7.45
C ALA A 499 -18.71 -3.20 -6.27
N ASN A 500 -18.51 -1.91 -6.00
CA ASN A 500 -19.29 -1.10 -5.05
C ASN A 500 -19.51 -1.82 -3.70
N GLY A 501 -18.48 -2.44 -3.14
CA GLY A 501 -18.55 -3.19 -1.88
C GLY A 501 -18.81 -4.70 -2.02
N TYR A 502 -19.27 -5.18 -3.16
CA TYR A 502 -19.42 -6.60 -3.50
C TYR A 502 -18.10 -7.21 -3.98
N LEU A 503 -17.14 -7.21 -3.04
CA LEU A 503 -15.71 -7.41 -3.25
C LEU A 503 -15.26 -8.68 -4.02
N SER A 504 -16.12 -9.64 -4.34
CA SER A 504 -15.82 -10.74 -5.29
C SER A 504 -15.56 -10.25 -6.71
N GLN A 505 -16.23 -9.16 -7.12
CA GLN A 505 -16.22 -8.68 -8.50
C GLN A 505 -14.85 -8.13 -8.93
N TRP A 506 -13.96 -7.82 -7.99
CA TRP A 506 -12.54 -7.54 -8.26
C TRP A 506 -11.75 -8.77 -8.76
N ASP A 507 -12.05 -9.96 -8.25
CA ASP A 507 -11.39 -11.20 -8.70
C ASP A 507 -12.03 -11.74 -9.99
N GLN A 508 -13.35 -11.60 -10.14
CA GLN A 508 -14.05 -11.82 -11.40
C GLN A 508 -13.49 -10.92 -12.53
N PHE A 509 -13.39 -9.60 -12.29
CA PHE A 509 -12.83 -8.67 -13.25
C PHE A 509 -11.36 -8.96 -13.59
N THR A 510 -10.52 -9.25 -12.58
CA THR A 510 -9.11 -9.58 -12.87
C THR A 510 -8.99 -10.86 -13.69
N ALA A 511 -9.86 -11.86 -13.50
CA ALA A 511 -9.97 -13.05 -14.35
C ALA A 511 -10.60 -12.77 -15.74
N GLN A 512 -11.43 -11.74 -15.88
CA GLN A 512 -11.97 -11.28 -17.17
C GLN A 512 -10.88 -10.61 -18.02
N VAL A 513 -10.04 -9.75 -17.42
CA VAL A 513 -8.95 -9.06 -18.14
C VAL A 513 -7.63 -9.82 -18.18
N GLU A 514 -7.51 -10.95 -17.48
CA GLU A 514 -6.29 -11.78 -17.41
C GLU A 514 -5.68 -12.13 -18.80
N PRO A 515 -6.44 -12.48 -19.84
CA PRO A 515 -5.89 -12.75 -21.19
C PRO A 515 -5.21 -11.53 -21.83
N ILE A 516 -5.51 -10.32 -21.37
CA ILE A 516 -4.92 -9.05 -21.80
C ILE A 516 -3.76 -8.69 -20.85
N ALA A 517 -4.07 -8.56 -19.55
CA ALA A 517 -3.18 -8.02 -18.53
C ALA A 517 -1.95 -8.90 -18.22
N SER A 518 -2.02 -10.20 -18.50
CA SER A 518 -0.87 -11.12 -18.41
C SER A 518 0.15 -10.97 -19.54
N THR A 519 -0.24 -10.29 -20.64
CA THR A 519 0.51 -10.23 -21.90
C THR A 519 0.96 -8.81 -22.27
N VAL A 520 0.15 -7.79 -21.92
CA VAL A 520 0.48 -6.36 -22.08
C VAL A 520 0.22 -5.61 -20.76
N PRO A 521 0.94 -4.51 -20.46
CA PRO A 521 0.66 -3.73 -19.27
C PRO A 521 -0.78 -3.19 -19.29
N TYR A 522 -1.53 -3.43 -18.22
CA TYR A 522 -2.88 -2.93 -17.99
C TYR A 522 -2.80 -1.85 -16.91
N MET A 523 -2.73 -0.59 -17.35
CA MET A 523 -2.63 0.57 -16.49
C MET A 523 -4.03 1.03 -16.08
N VAL A 524 -4.22 1.43 -14.82
CA VAL A 524 -5.54 1.87 -14.31
C VAL A 524 -5.51 3.31 -13.80
N GLY A 525 -6.63 4.03 -13.93
CA GLY A 525 -6.96 5.20 -13.13
C GLY A 525 -7.86 4.82 -11.94
N SER A 526 -8.29 5.81 -11.16
CA SER A 526 -9.36 5.66 -10.15
C SER A 526 -10.51 6.57 -10.54
N GLY A 527 -11.72 6.03 -10.54
CA GLY A 527 -12.97 6.77 -10.65
C GLY A 527 -13.75 6.79 -9.34
N ASN A 528 -14.99 7.27 -9.40
CA ASN A 528 -15.85 7.43 -8.23
C ASN A 528 -16.31 6.09 -7.65
N HIS A 529 -16.55 5.07 -8.49
CA HIS A 529 -16.88 3.74 -8.02
C HIS A 529 -15.70 3.00 -7.36
N GLU A 530 -14.47 3.46 -7.56
CA GLU A 530 -13.35 3.01 -6.72
C GLU A 530 -13.28 3.74 -5.37
N ARG A 531 -13.47 5.07 -5.36
CA ARG A 531 -12.92 5.92 -4.29
C ARG A 531 -13.93 6.73 -3.47
N ASP A 532 -15.11 7.07 -3.99
CA ASP A 532 -15.98 8.04 -3.31
C ASP A 532 -16.71 7.45 -2.10
N TRP A 533 -16.51 8.09 -0.94
CA TRP A 533 -17.23 7.76 0.29
C TRP A 533 -17.26 8.93 1.29
N PRO A 534 -18.40 9.25 1.94
CA PRO A 534 -18.50 10.39 2.85
C PRO A 534 -17.49 10.31 4.00
N GLY A 535 -16.77 11.41 4.25
CA GLY A 535 -15.79 11.53 5.33
C GLY A 535 -14.48 10.74 5.12
N SER A 536 -14.30 10.05 3.99
CA SER A 536 -13.09 9.27 3.67
C SER A 536 -11.91 10.11 3.15
N GLY A 537 -12.09 11.43 2.99
CA GLY A 537 -11.08 12.32 2.40
C GLY A 537 -11.07 12.36 0.87
N SER A 538 -12.01 11.70 0.19
CA SER A 538 -12.33 12.00 -1.21
C SER A 538 -12.81 13.46 -1.38
N PHE A 539 -12.63 14.01 -2.57
CA PHE A 539 -13.08 15.37 -2.91
C PHE A 539 -14.59 15.42 -3.13
N TYR A 540 -15.13 14.42 -3.81
CA TYR A 540 -16.55 14.14 -3.86
C TYR A 540 -16.97 13.35 -2.61
N ALA A 541 -18.20 13.55 -2.18
CA ALA A 541 -18.78 12.89 -1.00
C ALA A 541 -19.92 11.95 -1.38
N ASN A 542 -19.86 11.41 -2.60
CA ASN A 542 -20.78 10.40 -3.08
C ASN A 542 -20.62 9.08 -2.31
N LEU A 543 -21.56 8.15 -2.49
CA LEU A 543 -21.54 6.81 -1.88
C LEU A 543 -21.06 5.72 -2.88
N ASP A 544 -20.71 6.12 -4.11
CA ASP A 544 -20.56 5.28 -5.31
C ASP A 544 -19.61 4.07 -5.14
N SER A 545 -18.59 4.18 -4.27
CA SER A 545 -17.70 3.05 -3.99
C SER A 545 -18.29 1.98 -3.04
N GLY A 546 -19.53 2.14 -2.57
CA GLY A 546 -20.22 1.19 -1.69
C GLY A 546 -19.49 0.89 -0.36
N GLY A 547 -18.58 1.78 0.04
CA GLY A 547 -17.74 1.65 1.25
C GLY A 547 -16.30 1.22 0.97
N GLU A 548 -15.94 0.90 -0.29
CA GLU A 548 -14.58 0.51 -0.66
C GLU A 548 -13.55 1.60 -0.45
N CYS A 549 -13.92 2.87 -0.62
CA CYS A 549 -13.11 4.07 -0.38
C CYS A 549 -11.65 3.99 -0.90
N GLY A 550 -11.47 3.36 -2.07
CA GLY A 550 -10.21 3.17 -2.79
C GLY A 550 -9.42 1.92 -2.40
N VAL A 551 -9.82 1.18 -1.36
CA VAL A 551 -8.99 0.13 -0.75
C VAL A 551 -8.76 -1.08 -1.66
N PRO A 552 -9.75 -1.63 -2.39
CA PRO A 552 -9.50 -2.74 -3.30
C PRO A 552 -8.70 -2.29 -4.53
N ALA A 553 -9.12 -1.22 -5.21
CA ALA A 553 -8.44 -0.67 -6.38
C ALA A 553 -6.93 -0.42 -6.14
N GLN A 554 -6.59 0.25 -5.03
CA GLN A 554 -5.19 0.57 -4.71
C GLN A 554 -4.35 -0.65 -4.31
N ASN A 555 -4.96 -1.82 -4.09
CA ASN A 555 -4.26 -3.05 -3.69
C ASN A 555 -4.20 -4.08 -4.82
N MET A 556 -5.35 -4.36 -5.46
CA MET A 556 -5.50 -5.34 -6.55
C MET A 556 -4.69 -4.93 -7.79
N PHE A 557 -4.68 -3.65 -8.14
CA PHE A 557 -3.87 -3.12 -9.23
C PHE A 557 -2.64 -2.37 -8.72
N TYR A 558 -1.52 -2.53 -9.43
CA TYR A 558 -0.29 -1.78 -9.17
C TYR A 558 -0.11 -0.68 -10.21
N VAL A 559 0.03 0.56 -9.74
CA VAL A 559 0.39 1.74 -10.53
C VAL A 559 1.66 2.39 -9.96
N PRO A 560 2.52 3.02 -10.78
CA PRO A 560 3.79 3.62 -10.35
C PRO A 560 3.61 4.98 -9.65
N ALA A 561 2.61 5.11 -8.78
CA ALA A 561 2.40 6.29 -7.94
C ALA A 561 3.38 6.33 -6.76
N GLU A 562 3.75 7.53 -6.29
CA GLU A 562 4.57 7.68 -5.06
C GLU A 562 3.75 7.29 -3.81
N ASN A 563 2.44 7.57 -3.82
CA ASN A 563 1.47 6.98 -2.90
C ASN A 563 0.31 6.37 -3.70
N ARG A 564 0.04 5.06 -3.52
CA ARG A 564 -1.06 4.35 -4.19
C ARG A 564 -2.45 4.84 -3.77
N GLU A 565 -2.58 5.41 -2.57
CA GLU A 565 -3.82 6.02 -2.05
C GLU A 565 -4.17 7.33 -2.78
N GLN A 566 -3.16 8.06 -3.25
CA GLN A 566 -3.35 9.26 -4.07
C GLN A 566 -3.68 8.91 -5.53
N PHE A 567 -3.25 7.74 -6.00
CA PHE A 567 -3.53 7.14 -7.30
C PHE A 567 -3.08 7.92 -8.56
N TRP A 568 -2.62 9.17 -8.45
CA TRP A 568 -2.03 9.91 -9.57
C TRP A 568 -0.59 9.45 -9.87
N TYR A 569 -0.23 9.31 -11.16
CA TYR A 569 1.12 8.88 -11.57
C TYR A 569 1.48 9.27 -13.00
N SER A 570 2.79 9.30 -13.28
CA SER A 570 3.35 9.46 -14.62
C SER A 570 3.89 8.15 -15.14
N THR A 571 3.63 7.81 -16.41
CA THR A 571 4.25 6.64 -17.05
C THR A 571 4.62 6.93 -18.51
N ASP A 572 5.57 6.16 -19.05
CA ASP A 572 6.15 6.34 -20.38
C ASP A 572 5.95 5.07 -21.22
N TYR A 573 5.56 5.24 -22.48
CA TYR A 573 5.58 4.15 -23.46
C TYR A 573 6.21 4.63 -24.77
N GLY A 574 7.53 4.53 -24.86
CA GLY A 574 8.27 4.97 -26.05
C GLY A 574 8.14 6.47 -26.28
N MET A 575 7.50 6.87 -27.38
CA MET A 575 7.25 8.26 -27.76
C MET A 575 6.10 8.92 -26.97
N PHE A 576 5.33 8.15 -26.20
CA PHE A 576 4.24 8.65 -25.37
C PHE A 576 4.69 8.95 -23.93
N ARG A 577 4.23 10.09 -23.39
CA ARG A 577 4.17 10.42 -21.97
C ARG A 577 2.70 10.46 -21.54
N PHE A 578 2.37 9.75 -20.47
CA PHE A 578 1.06 9.78 -19.83
C PHE A 578 1.14 10.44 -18.46
N CYS A 579 0.22 11.36 -18.20
CA CYS A 579 -0.02 11.94 -16.88
C CYS A 579 -1.43 11.55 -16.44
N VAL A 580 -1.51 10.64 -15.46
CA VAL A 580 -2.78 10.11 -14.92
C VAL A 580 -3.12 10.86 -13.64
N ALA A 581 -4.29 11.49 -13.62
CA ALA A 581 -4.88 12.14 -12.45
C ALA A 581 -5.92 11.23 -11.79
N ASN A 582 -6.16 11.48 -10.50
CA ASN A 582 -7.26 10.91 -9.73
C ASN A 582 -8.30 12.01 -9.50
N THR A 583 -9.47 11.90 -10.14
CA THR A 583 -10.53 12.92 -10.05
C THR A 583 -11.23 12.95 -8.71
N GLU A 584 -11.09 11.91 -7.90
CA GLU A 584 -11.75 11.79 -6.61
C GLU A 584 -10.93 12.47 -5.49
N LEU A 585 -9.90 13.23 -5.87
CA LEU A 585 -9.06 14.06 -5.02
C LEU A 585 -8.83 15.43 -5.67
N ASP A 586 -8.67 16.48 -4.85
CA ASP A 586 -8.66 17.87 -5.32
C ASP A 586 -7.51 18.18 -6.31
N TRP A 587 -7.84 18.50 -7.56
CA TRP A 587 -6.90 18.82 -8.64
C TRP A 587 -6.57 20.30 -8.78
N ARG A 588 -7.18 21.18 -7.97
CA ARG A 588 -7.18 22.65 -8.20
C ARG A 588 -5.84 23.32 -7.86
N PRO A 589 -5.55 24.55 -8.37
CA PRO A 589 -4.28 25.22 -8.16
C PRO A 589 -3.88 25.34 -6.69
N GLY A 590 -2.73 24.75 -6.34
CA GLY A 590 -2.18 24.74 -4.98
C GLY A 590 -2.33 23.41 -4.22
N THR A 591 -3.05 22.42 -4.77
CA THR A 591 -3.10 21.06 -4.21
C THR A 591 -1.82 20.27 -4.50
N GLU A 592 -1.69 19.09 -3.90
CA GLU A 592 -0.57 18.19 -4.18
C GLU A 592 -0.65 17.62 -5.60
N GLN A 593 -1.84 17.18 -6.01
CA GLN A 593 -2.15 16.72 -7.38
C GLN A 593 -1.79 17.77 -8.44
N TYR A 594 -2.17 19.04 -8.26
CA TYR A 594 -1.83 20.09 -9.24
C TYR A 594 -0.31 20.23 -9.45
N ARG A 595 0.49 20.13 -8.37
CA ARG A 595 1.96 20.16 -8.46
C ARG A 595 2.51 18.92 -9.14
N PHE A 596 1.92 17.75 -8.89
CA PHE A 596 2.26 16.52 -9.60
C PHE A 596 1.97 16.65 -11.11
N ILE A 597 0.79 17.15 -11.49
CA ILE A 597 0.39 17.34 -12.90
C ILE A 597 1.36 18.31 -13.58
N GLU A 598 1.64 19.48 -12.99
CA GLU A 598 2.63 20.41 -13.56
C GLU A 598 4.03 19.78 -13.68
N HIS A 599 4.47 18.97 -12.71
CA HIS A 599 5.75 18.25 -12.80
C HIS A 599 5.75 17.17 -13.90
N CYS A 600 4.65 16.40 -14.05
CA CYS A 600 4.53 15.38 -15.08
C CYS A 600 4.56 15.98 -16.50
N LEU A 601 3.84 17.09 -16.69
CA LEU A 601 3.75 17.84 -17.94
C LEU A 601 5.03 18.63 -18.29
N SER A 602 5.78 19.10 -17.29
CA SER A 602 7.02 19.88 -17.50
C SER A 602 8.30 19.05 -17.60
N SER A 603 8.30 17.80 -17.12
CA SER A 603 9.48 16.91 -17.12
C SER A 603 9.68 16.11 -18.41
N VAL A 604 8.78 16.24 -19.39
CA VAL A 604 8.86 15.50 -20.66
C VAL A 604 9.77 16.19 -21.67
N ASP A 605 10.71 15.43 -22.24
CA ASP A 605 11.49 15.88 -23.39
C ASP A 605 10.66 15.69 -24.67
N ARG A 606 9.97 16.75 -25.12
CA ARG A 606 9.10 16.70 -26.31
C ARG A 606 9.85 16.45 -27.64
N GLN A 607 11.18 16.47 -27.67
CA GLN A 607 11.93 16.02 -28.85
C GLN A 607 11.94 14.48 -28.95
N LYS A 608 11.99 13.80 -27.80
CA LYS A 608 11.97 12.34 -27.67
C LYS A 608 10.56 11.79 -27.52
N GLN A 609 9.72 12.45 -26.73
CA GLN A 609 8.36 12.05 -26.40
C GLN A 609 7.38 13.11 -26.90
N PRO A 610 7.17 13.19 -28.23
CA PRO A 610 6.34 14.23 -28.83
C PRO A 610 4.87 14.11 -28.45
N TRP A 611 4.39 12.94 -28.01
CA TRP A 611 2.98 12.66 -27.71
C TRP A 611 2.72 12.76 -26.20
N LEU A 612 2.10 13.87 -25.79
CA LEU A 612 1.81 14.18 -24.39
C LEU A 612 0.30 14.01 -24.13
N ILE A 613 -0.06 12.97 -23.38
CA ILE A 613 -1.44 12.57 -23.11
C ILE A 613 -1.77 12.82 -21.63
N PHE A 614 -2.89 13.49 -21.37
CA PHE A 614 -3.46 13.64 -20.04
C PHE A 614 -4.65 12.68 -19.89
N LEU A 615 -4.72 11.97 -18.76
CA LEU A 615 -5.78 11.00 -18.45
C LEU A 615 -6.39 11.32 -17.09
N ALA A 616 -7.71 11.27 -17.01
CA ALA A 616 -8.50 11.42 -15.79
C ALA A 616 -9.75 10.54 -15.90
N HIS A 617 -10.44 10.26 -14.80
CA HIS A 617 -11.74 9.56 -14.86
C HIS A 617 -12.87 10.56 -15.16
N ARG A 618 -13.32 11.34 -14.16
CA ARG A 618 -14.37 12.35 -14.35
C ARG A 618 -13.98 13.41 -15.40
N VAL A 619 -14.97 13.99 -16.07
CA VAL A 619 -14.72 14.90 -17.21
C VAL A 619 -14.30 16.28 -16.73
N LEU A 620 -12.99 16.49 -16.55
CA LEU A 620 -12.42 17.80 -16.19
C LEU A 620 -12.31 18.80 -17.36
N GLY A 621 -12.93 18.53 -18.51
CA GLY A 621 -12.71 19.28 -19.76
C GLY A 621 -13.99 19.70 -20.47
N TYR A 622 -14.52 18.79 -21.29
CA TYR A 622 -15.70 19.05 -22.13
C TYR A 622 -16.48 17.75 -22.37
N SER A 623 -17.74 17.74 -21.93
CA SER A 623 -18.76 16.76 -22.26
C SER A 623 -20.10 17.48 -22.47
N SER A 624 -20.91 16.95 -23.38
CA SER A 624 -22.27 17.42 -23.65
C SER A 624 -23.35 16.45 -23.13
N ALA A 625 -22.98 15.59 -22.17
CA ALA A 625 -23.90 14.71 -21.44
C ALA A 625 -25.04 15.50 -20.77
N THR A 626 -26.23 14.88 -20.64
CA THR A 626 -27.41 15.53 -20.06
C THR A 626 -27.21 15.92 -18.60
N PHE A 627 -26.67 15.03 -17.76
CA PHE A 627 -26.54 15.29 -16.31
C PHE A 627 -25.70 16.54 -15.99
N TYR A 628 -24.55 16.74 -16.64
CA TYR A 628 -23.78 17.99 -16.53
C TYR A 628 -24.58 19.21 -17.02
N ALA A 629 -25.35 19.08 -18.11
CA ALA A 629 -26.14 20.18 -18.65
C ALA A 629 -27.36 20.54 -17.79
N ASP A 630 -27.94 19.58 -17.06
CA ASP A 630 -29.02 19.78 -16.11
C ASP A 630 -28.53 20.53 -14.85
N GLU A 631 -27.26 20.33 -14.47
CA GLU A 631 -26.53 21.16 -13.49
C GLU A 631 -26.06 22.53 -14.06
N GLY A 632 -26.25 22.78 -15.36
CA GLY A 632 -25.83 24.01 -16.04
C GLY A 632 -24.34 24.07 -16.42
N THR A 633 -23.63 22.95 -16.37
CA THR A 633 -22.21 22.79 -16.71
C THR A 633 -22.01 21.94 -17.98
N THR A 634 -20.76 21.68 -18.36
CA THR A 634 -20.33 20.82 -19.49
C THR A 634 -19.09 20.00 -19.12
N GLU A 635 -18.94 19.74 -17.83
CA GLU A 635 -17.78 19.14 -17.15
C GLU A 635 -18.08 19.03 -15.65
N GLU A 636 -17.16 18.43 -14.90
CA GLU A 636 -17.07 18.63 -13.46
C GLU A 636 -16.85 20.10 -13.06
N PRO A 637 -17.60 20.64 -12.07
CA PRO A 637 -17.39 22.00 -11.58
C PRO A 637 -15.94 22.30 -11.18
N MET A 638 -15.36 23.38 -11.73
CA MET A 638 -13.95 23.78 -11.56
C MET A 638 -12.94 22.85 -12.27
N GLY A 639 -13.38 22.01 -13.22
CA GLY A 639 -12.55 21.14 -14.03
C GLY A 639 -11.54 21.91 -14.88
N ARG A 640 -11.98 22.48 -16.00
CA ARG A 640 -11.08 23.08 -16.99
C ARG A 640 -10.44 24.37 -16.49
N GLU A 641 -11.13 25.22 -15.73
CA GLU A 641 -10.57 26.52 -15.31
C GLU A 641 -9.33 26.33 -14.43
N SER A 642 -9.27 25.20 -13.72
CA SER A 642 -8.12 24.78 -12.93
C SER A 642 -6.95 24.30 -13.79
N LEU A 643 -7.19 23.45 -14.79
CA LEU A 643 -6.13 22.68 -15.47
C LEU A 643 -5.81 23.13 -16.91
N GLN A 644 -6.73 23.83 -17.59
CA GLN A 644 -6.46 24.35 -18.94
C GLN A 644 -5.22 25.27 -19.04
N PRO A 645 -4.84 26.07 -18.01
CA PRO A 645 -3.59 26.81 -18.06
C PRO A 645 -2.35 25.90 -18.10
N LEU A 646 -2.40 24.71 -17.47
CA LEU A 646 -1.32 23.72 -17.57
C LEU A 646 -1.33 23.00 -18.91
N TRP A 647 -2.50 22.55 -19.37
CA TRP A 647 -2.64 21.85 -20.65
C TRP A 647 -2.19 22.71 -21.82
N GLN A 648 -2.59 23.98 -21.85
CA GLN A 648 -2.18 24.94 -22.88
C GLN A 648 -0.69 25.27 -22.79
N LYS A 649 -0.17 25.60 -21.59
CA LYS A 649 1.26 25.91 -21.33
C LYS A 649 2.23 24.78 -21.68
N TYR A 650 1.84 23.52 -21.47
CA TYR A 650 2.70 22.36 -21.74
C TYR A 650 2.35 21.60 -23.03
N LYS A 651 1.32 22.04 -23.75
CA LYS A 651 0.84 21.45 -25.02
C LYS A 651 0.46 19.99 -24.85
N VAL A 652 -0.49 19.71 -23.96
CA VAL A 652 -1.17 18.41 -23.94
C VAL A 652 -1.86 18.23 -25.28
N ASP A 653 -1.56 17.13 -25.96
CA ASP A 653 -2.07 16.91 -27.31
C ASP A 653 -3.51 16.43 -27.28
N ILE A 654 -3.76 15.47 -26.39
CA ILE A 654 -5.06 14.87 -26.15
C ILE A 654 -5.26 14.71 -24.65
N ALA A 655 -6.38 15.18 -24.14
CA ALA A 655 -6.87 14.90 -22.79
C ALA A 655 -8.06 13.94 -22.90
N MET A 656 -8.01 12.81 -22.19
CA MET A 656 -9.07 11.78 -22.22
C MET A 656 -9.72 11.55 -20.87
N TYR A 657 -11.02 11.24 -20.90
CA TYR A 657 -11.90 11.09 -19.74
C TYR A 657 -12.80 9.85 -19.87
N GLY A 658 -13.11 9.22 -18.75
CA GLY A 658 -14.20 8.25 -18.60
C GLY A 658 -15.50 8.94 -18.15
N HIS A 659 -16.21 8.30 -17.21
CA HIS A 659 -17.37 8.76 -16.42
C HIS A 659 -18.66 9.03 -17.21
N VAL A 660 -18.55 9.61 -18.40
CA VAL A 660 -19.67 9.77 -19.34
C VAL A 660 -19.68 8.55 -20.24
N HIS A 661 -20.64 7.67 -20.03
CA HIS A 661 -20.74 6.38 -20.72
C HIS A 661 -21.09 6.51 -22.22
N GLY A 662 -20.08 6.82 -23.04
CA GLY A 662 -20.19 7.03 -24.49
C GLY A 662 -18.88 7.55 -25.10
N TYR A 663 -18.98 8.19 -26.27
CA TYR A 663 -17.84 8.81 -26.95
C TYR A 663 -18.15 10.25 -27.39
N GLU A 664 -17.26 11.18 -27.10
CA GLU A 664 -17.32 12.55 -27.63
C GLU A 664 -15.91 13.11 -27.88
N ARG A 665 -15.67 13.62 -29.10
CA ARG A 665 -14.43 14.28 -29.52
C ARG A 665 -14.65 15.76 -29.78
N THR A 666 -13.79 16.62 -29.24
CA THR A 666 -13.83 18.07 -29.48
C THR A 666 -13.03 18.51 -30.71
N CYS A 667 -13.23 19.76 -31.14
CA CYS A 667 -12.19 20.52 -31.85
C CYS A 667 -10.99 20.82 -30.91
N PRO A 668 -9.84 21.26 -31.42
CA PRO A 668 -8.79 21.86 -30.58
C PRO A 668 -9.34 23.11 -29.90
N VAL A 669 -9.50 23.06 -28.57
CA VAL A 669 -10.36 23.98 -27.80
C VAL A 669 -9.63 24.56 -26.60
N TYR A 670 -9.83 25.86 -26.35
CA TYR A 670 -9.32 26.60 -25.20
C TYR A 670 -10.33 27.69 -24.83
N GLU A 671 -10.59 27.93 -23.54
CA GLU A 671 -11.61 28.87 -23.06
C GLU A 671 -12.97 28.70 -23.77
N ASN A 672 -13.41 27.43 -23.91
CA ASN A 672 -14.66 27.00 -24.54
C ASN A 672 -14.81 27.38 -26.03
N ALA A 673 -13.74 27.88 -26.68
CA ALA A 673 -13.69 28.27 -28.08
C ALA A 673 -12.78 27.34 -28.91
N CYS A 674 -13.21 26.97 -30.11
CA CYS A 674 -12.36 26.25 -31.06
C CYS A 674 -11.24 27.16 -31.58
N VAL A 675 -10.00 26.89 -31.17
CA VAL A 675 -8.81 27.60 -31.68
C VAL A 675 -8.45 27.14 -33.10
N ALA A 676 -8.78 25.88 -33.42
CA ALA A 676 -8.82 25.36 -34.79
C ALA A 676 -10.15 24.64 -35.04
N LYS A 677 -10.58 24.54 -36.31
CA LYS A 677 -11.76 23.75 -36.68
C LYS A 677 -11.49 22.27 -36.40
N GLY A 678 -12.48 21.55 -35.86
CA GLY A 678 -12.42 20.08 -35.77
C GLY A 678 -12.22 19.46 -37.15
N SER A 679 -11.33 18.47 -37.23
CA SER A 679 -10.83 17.86 -38.46
C SER A 679 -10.30 16.45 -38.19
N ASP A 680 -10.21 15.62 -39.23
CA ASP A 680 -9.58 14.29 -39.17
C ASP A 680 -8.07 14.36 -39.49
N LEU A 681 -7.58 15.56 -39.83
CA LEU A 681 -6.16 15.87 -39.98
C LEU A 681 -5.83 17.22 -39.32
N TYR A 682 -4.94 17.19 -38.34
CA TYR A 682 -4.30 18.36 -37.74
C TYR A 682 -2.82 18.37 -38.14
N ALA A 683 -2.33 19.50 -38.65
CA ALA A 683 -0.96 19.61 -39.17
C ALA A 683 -0.29 20.92 -38.77
N GLY A 684 1.03 20.87 -38.52
CA GLY A 684 1.84 22.01 -38.10
C GLY A 684 1.69 22.35 -36.60
N ALA A 685 1.84 23.65 -36.28
CA ALA A 685 1.91 24.18 -34.92
C ALA A 685 0.75 23.73 -34.01
N PHE A 686 1.06 23.41 -32.76
CA PHE A 686 0.04 23.18 -31.73
C PHE A 686 -0.78 24.46 -31.50
N THR A 687 -2.11 24.31 -31.52
CA THR A 687 -3.07 25.41 -31.31
C THR A 687 -3.72 25.34 -29.93
N ALA A 688 -4.36 24.22 -29.62
CA ALA A 688 -4.96 23.90 -28.33
C ALA A 688 -5.13 22.37 -28.18
N THR A 689 -5.46 21.94 -26.96
CA THR A 689 -5.72 20.54 -26.60
C THR A 689 -6.95 20.01 -27.33
N THR A 690 -6.92 18.74 -27.77
CA THR A 690 -8.14 18.02 -28.17
C THR A 690 -8.65 17.21 -26.99
N HIS A 691 -9.93 17.33 -26.65
CA HIS A 691 -10.54 16.61 -25.54
C HIS A 691 -11.38 15.44 -26.07
N VAL A 692 -11.33 14.30 -25.37
CA VAL A 692 -12.02 13.06 -25.77
C VAL A 692 -12.66 12.39 -24.56
N VAL A 693 -13.98 12.25 -24.55
CA VAL A 693 -14.70 11.32 -23.68
C VAL A 693 -14.62 9.93 -24.31
N VAL A 694 -14.27 8.92 -23.52
CA VAL A 694 -14.13 7.51 -23.92
C VAL A 694 -14.61 6.56 -22.81
N GLY A 695 -15.66 6.96 -22.09
CA GLY A 695 -16.34 6.12 -21.09
C GLY A 695 -17.30 5.08 -21.67
N GLY A 696 -17.32 4.87 -22.99
CA GLY A 696 -18.11 3.81 -23.64
C GLY A 696 -17.62 2.38 -23.37
N GLY A 697 -16.87 2.12 -22.29
CA GLY A 697 -16.21 0.83 -22.06
C GLY A 697 -17.18 -0.34 -21.88
N GLY A 698 -18.24 -0.15 -21.10
CA GLY A 698 -19.23 -1.21 -20.87
C GLY A 698 -20.47 -0.78 -20.09
N ALA A 699 -20.32 0.16 -19.14
CA ALA A 699 -21.40 0.66 -18.30
C ALA A 699 -22.54 1.34 -19.07
N SER A 700 -23.75 1.28 -18.50
CA SER A 700 -25.00 1.71 -19.14
C SER A 700 -24.94 3.13 -19.73
N LEU A 701 -25.17 3.21 -21.06
CA LEU A 701 -24.88 4.38 -21.89
C LEU A 701 -25.61 5.66 -21.46
N ALA A 702 -24.84 6.74 -21.34
CA ALA A 702 -25.31 8.09 -21.00
C ALA A 702 -25.94 8.81 -22.20
N ASP A 703 -26.90 9.70 -21.91
CA ASP A 703 -27.53 10.53 -22.94
C ASP A 703 -26.79 11.86 -23.15
N TYR A 704 -26.83 12.34 -24.40
CA TYR A 704 -26.24 13.62 -24.81
C TYR A 704 -27.32 14.67 -25.09
N THR A 705 -27.04 15.92 -24.72
CA THR A 705 -27.87 17.08 -25.01
C THR A 705 -28.26 17.19 -26.49
N ALA A 706 -29.55 17.44 -26.76
CA ALA A 706 -30.07 17.57 -28.13
C ALA A 706 -29.45 18.75 -28.90
N ALA A 707 -29.17 19.86 -28.21
CA ALA A 707 -28.43 20.98 -28.79
C ALA A 707 -26.93 20.68 -28.78
N ARG A 708 -26.30 20.67 -29.96
CA ARG A 708 -24.87 20.37 -30.08
C ARG A 708 -24.00 21.58 -29.75
N ALA A 709 -23.11 21.44 -28.77
CA ALA A 709 -22.12 22.47 -28.43
C ALA A 709 -21.17 22.75 -29.61
N ARG A 710 -20.73 24.01 -29.79
CA ARG A 710 -19.88 24.42 -30.94
C ARG A 710 -18.52 23.72 -31.01
N TRP A 711 -18.00 23.29 -29.86
CA TRP A 711 -16.73 22.55 -29.77
C TRP A 711 -16.88 21.04 -29.99
N SER A 712 -18.11 20.50 -29.95
CA SER A 712 -18.40 19.08 -30.16
C SER A 712 -18.24 18.72 -31.63
N HIS A 713 -17.21 17.93 -31.96
CA HIS A 713 -16.89 17.59 -33.35
C HIS A 713 -17.42 16.21 -33.76
N VAL A 714 -17.29 15.19 -32.89
CA VAL A 714 -18.00 13.90 -33.01
C VAL A 714 -18.65 13.52 -31.67
N ARG A 715 -19.81 12.86 -31.70
CA ARG A 715 -20.46 12.20 -30.55
C ARG A 715 -21.00 10.85 -31.01
N ASP A 716 -20.92 9.83 -30.17
CA ASP A 716 -21.50 8.51 -30.40
C ASP A 716 -22.02 7.91 -29.07
N ARG A 717 -23.17 7.26 -29.13
CA ARG A 717 -23.91 6.71 -27.98
C ARG A 717 -23.99 5.19 -28.10
N ASP A 718 -22.82 4.56 -28.01
CA ASP A 718 -22.59 3.14 -28.22
C ASP A 718 -21.28 2.73 -27.54
N PHE A 719 -21.09 1.45 -27.29
CA PHE A 719 -19.91 0.94 -26.61
C PHE A 719 -18.69 0.97 -27.53
N GLY A 720 -17.54 1.40 -27.00
CA GLY A 720 -16.30 1.51 -27.75
C GLY A 720 -15.13 2.05 -26.94
N PHE A 721 -13.95 1.98 -27.55
CA PHE A 721 -12.66 2.35 -26.95
C PHE A 721 -11.80 3.11 -27.96
N VAL A 722 -10.80 3.84 -27.47
CA VAL A 722 -9.82 4.54 -28.30
C VAL A 722 -8.56 3.70 -28.48
N LYS A 723 -8.02 3.72 -29.70
CA LYS A 723 -6.69 3.22 -30.06
C LYS A 723 -5.84 4.38 -30.57
N LEU A 724 -4.71 4.62 -29.92
CA LEU A 724 -3.66 5.51 -30.39
C LEU A 724 -2.58 4.70 -31.11
N THR A 725 -2.20 5.10 -32.32
CA THR A 725 -1.08 4.52 -33.07
C THR A 725 -0.07 5.61 -33.41
N ALA A 726 1.06 5.64 -32.70
CA ALA A 726 2.21 6.45 -33.09
C ALA A 726 3.05 5.66 -34.10
N PHE A 727 3.13 6.18 -35.34
CA PHE A 727 3.93 5.56 -36.40
C PHE A 727 5.42 5.90 -36.26
N ASN A 728 5.70 7.13 -35.83
CA ASN A 728 7.02 7.71 -35.62
C ASN A 728 6.87 9.00 -34.77
N HIS A 729 7.96 9.75 -34.62
CA HIS A 729 7.99 11.00 -33.86
C HIS A 729 7.15 12.16 -34.43
N THR A 730 6.64 12.07 -35.67
CA THR A 730 5.92 13.19 -36.32
C THR A 730 4.46 12.88 -36.65
N ARG A 731 4.05 11.60 -36.66
CA ARG A 731 2.70 11.16 -37.00
C ARG A 731 2.06 10.27 -35.94
N LEU A 732 0.99 10.78 -35.32
CA LEU A 732 0.08 10.06 -34.43
C LEU A 732 -1.29 9.92 -35.11
N LEU A 733 -1.92 8.76 -34.96
CA LEU A 733 -3.31 8.49 -35.33
C LEU A 733 -4.11 8.14 -34.06
N LEU A 734 -5.29 8.73 -33.90
CA LEU A 734 -6.34 8.26 -33.00
C LEU A 734 -7.43 7.57 -33.82
N GLU A 735 -7.91 6.42 -33.34
CA GLU A 735 -9.06 5.68 -33.86
C GLU A 735 -10.02 5.41 -32.68
N TYR A 736 -11.29 5.79 -32.80
CA TYR A 736 -12.36 5.28 -31.93
C TYR A 736 -13.00 4.06 -32.58
N LYS A 737 -13.08 2.96 -31.82
CA LYS A 737 -13.54 1.66 -32.29
C LYS A 737 -14.73 1.19 -31.47
N LYS A 738 -15.82 0.78 -32.13
CA LYS A 738 -16.99 0.22 -31.43
C LYS A 738 -16.73 -1.20 -30.93
N SER A 739 -17.19 -1.52 -29.73
CA SER A 739 -16.98 -2.82 -29.10
C SER A 739 -17.79 -3.95 -29.73
N ARG A 740 -18.95 -3.64 -30.32
CA ARG A 740 -19.82 -4.63 -31.00
C ARG A 740 -19.15 -5.31 -32.21
N ASP A 741 -18.30 -4.60 -32.95
CA ASP A 741 -17.75 -5.05 -34.24
C ASP A 741 -16.23 -4.85 -34.40
N GLY A 742 -15.60 -4.00 -33.58
CA GLY A 742 -14.18 -3.68 -33.67
C GLY A 742 -13.79 -2.78 -34.84
N SER A 743 -14.77 -2.17 -35.52
CA SER A 743 -14.56 -1.24 -36.64
C SER A 743 -14.33 0.20 -36.18
N VAL A 744 -13.60 0.98 -36.99
CA VAL A 744 -13.29 2.40 -36.69
C VAL A 744 -14.48 3.26 -37.09
N HIS A 745 -14.99 4.04 -36.14
CA HIS A 745 -16.17 4.91 -36.31
C HIS A 745 -15.85 6.41 -36.23
N ASP A 746 -14.74 6.78 -35.60
CA ASP A 746 -14.16 8.13 -35.67
C ASP A 746 -12.63 8.03 -35.68
N HIS A 747 -11.93 9.01 -36.25
CA HIS A 747 -10.47 9.03 -36.31
C HIS A 747 -9.90 10.44 -36.52
N PHE A 748 -8.65 10.66 -36.11
CA PHE A 748 -7.87 11.79 -36.62
C PHE A 748 -6.36 11.55 -36.58
N THR A 749 -5.63 12.17 -37.49
CA THR A 749 -4.17 12.19 -37.53
C THR A 749 -3.62 13.54 -37.05
N ILE A 750 -2.61 13.53 -36.17
CA ILE A 750 -1.71 14.67 -35.92
C ILE A 750 -0.43 14.46 -36.72
N SER A 751 -0.03 15.44 -37.53
CA SER A 751 1.16 15.39 -38.39
C SER A 751 2.00 16.67 -38.28
N ARG A 752 3.07 16.64 -37.49
CA ARG A 752 3.86 17.85 -37.12
C ARG A 752 5.30 17.51 -36.73
N ASP A 753 6.20 18.48 -36.80
CA ASP A 753 7.60 18.36 -36.38
C ASP A 753 7.83 18.84 -34.93
N TYR A 754 9.01 18.57 -34.36
CA TYR A 754 9.40 19.12 -33.05
C TYR A 754 9.37 20.67 -33.01
N ARG A 755 9.69 21.35 -34.13
CA ARG A 755 9.55 22.82 -34.27
C ARG A 755 8.13 23.31 -34.02
N ASP A 756 7.12 22.52 -34.38
CA ASP A 756 5.71 22.86 -34.22
C ASP A 756 5.24 22.69 -32.77
N VAL A 757 5.91 21.81 -32.01
CA VAL A 757 5.78 21.70 -30.56
C VAL A 757 6.52 22.84 -29.85
N LEU A 758 7.52 23.48 -30.47
CA LEU A 758 8.20 24.67 -29.92
C LEU A 758 7.54 26.02 -30.29
N ALA A 759 6.85 26.13 -31.43
CA ALA A 759 6.24 27.37 -31.91
C ALA A 759 5.24 28.00 -30.91
N CYS A 760 5.29 29.31 -30.69
CA CYS A 760 4.39 29.96 -29.72
C CYS A 760 2.91 29.94 -30.17
N GLY A 761 2.01 29.83 -29.19
CA GLY A 761 0.55 29.93 -29.33
C GLY A 761 -0.07 30.81 -28.24
N VAL A 762 -1.40 30.91 -28.22
CA VAL A 762 -2.16 31.62 -27.17
C VAL A 762 -1.84 30.99 -25.82
N ASP A 763 -1.51 31.82 -24.83
CA ASP A 763 -1.04 31.46 -23.48
C ASP A 763 0.09 30.41 -23.42
N ASN A 764 0.82 30.25 -24.52
CA ASN A 764 2.00 29.41 -24.60
C ASN A 764 3.08 30.07 -25.49
N CYS A 765 3.80 31.02 -24.89
CA CYS A 765 5.06 31.50 -25.42
C CYS A 765 6.06 31.64 -24.27
N PRO A 766 7.19 30.90 -24.27
CA PRO A 766 8.23 31.04 -23.27
C PRO A 766 8.80 32.47 -23.22
N SER A 767 9.28 32.89 -22.05
CA SER A 767 9.93 34.19 -21.90
C SER A 767 11.22 34.28 -22.71
N THR A 768 11.37 35.38 -23.46
CA THR A 768 12.54 35.69 -24.26
C THR A 768 13.36 36.81 -23.63
N THR A 769 14.61 36.97 -24.07
CA THR A 769 15.48 38.09 -23.72
C THR A 769 15.79 38.91 -24.97
N LEU A 770 16.00 40.22 -24.82
CA LEU A 770 16.45 41.12 -25.89
C LEU A 770 17.98 41.14 -26.05
N ALA A 771 18.71 40.36 -25.26
CA ALA A 771 20.14 40.17 -25.42
C ALA A 771 20.43 39.28 -26.64
N SER A 772 21.45 39.66 -27.42
CA SER A 772 21.93 39.01 -28.65
C SER A 772 23.41 38.66 -28.56
#